data_AF-A0A2D2DR63-F1
#
_entry.id   AF-A0A2D2DR63-F1
#
_cell.length_a   1.000
_cell.length_b   1.000
_cell.length_c   1.000
_cell.angle_alpha   90.00
_cell.angle_beta   90.00
_cell.angle_gamma   90.00
#
_symmetry.space_group_name_H-M   'P 1'
#
loop_
_entity.id
_entity.type
_entity.pdbx_description
1 polymer ?
#
loop_
_entity_poly.entity_id
_entity_poly.type
_entity_poly.pdbx_seq_one_letter_code
_entity_poly.pdbx_strand_id
1 'polypeptide(L)'
;MNSMSQIKLNAVTDALRNSGSGRRLARSAMRGLLALSVTAATVAAISVPMMATAHAAADAEYTQRFLTQYKKIKDPANGYFSKEGVPYHSIETLMVEAPDHGHETTSEAYSYWLWMEAQYGRATGDWGPLNAAWANMEKYIIPSQSDQPTNNFYNPGKPATYAAEYDLPKSYPAPLNGGVPVGQDPIANELKTAYGTSNIYGMHWLLDVDNWYGYGKCGDGTTRPSYINTFQRGSQESVWETVPHPSCETFKWGKNGGGEGFLGLFIGDNNRAKQFRYTNAPDADARAVQAVYWASVWAKQQGKSAQVADLVTKAAKMGDFLRYAMFDKYFKKIGNCTNANSCPGGNGQPNAQGERDNQHYLMSWYYAWGGATDTNAGWAWRIGSSHNHFGYQNPLAAWALSTQAEFKPLSPSAAGDWGKSLTRQMEFYRWLQSADGAIAGGATNSWGGDYLTPPAGTATFHGMFYDEKPVYHDPASNTWFGFQAWSMQRVAEYYYASGDARAKTVLDKWVAWASANTVLKADGTYTIPNTLAWSGQPDTWNAATPGANANLRVKIVDSTNDVGIAAAFARTLIYYGAKANNQPAKTLAKQLLDRMWAKHQDSVGLVVDETRADYKRFTQPYDPATGSGVYIPQGWTGTNAQGAVIDSSATFLSIRPKYKDDPQWPKLKAYLDGGPAPTWRYHRFWAQADIANALADYANIVGGSDSPSIVTSTSALSVPEGGSNSVRISLSKAPAANVTVAIAKAAGGDVDLNTPQTSLLFTPANYNVLQAVSINAAPDADALNGSANYTFTAPGYLSATTVATESDRDVVIPVSLVVTGAPLSVPEGASRTFQVRLGAAPKANVTVSVARLTGDTDLSVAGGATLTFTPANWNVTQPVTVAAAVDADSLNGSATFAVTAPTAAAVNAVATEADKDVQTGGCAVDFDTTNDWGAGQVPRVTLRNTGTAPITGWALNWTASNDVTLTNSWGATVTQSGRAFNVTPTAWNGTIAAGGNVEFGMQLSYSGAKVLPTGLSWAGRSCTIAVK
;
A
#
# COMPACT_ATOMS: atom_id res chain seq x y z
N MET A 1 -24.57 -52.39 -23.33
CA MET A 1 -25.13 -52.52 -24.69
C MET A 1 -25.79 -51.20 -25.06
N ASN A 2 -25.13 -50.40 -25.90
CA ASN A 2 -25.75 -49.52 -26.89
C ASN A 2 -24.63 -48.96 -27.80
N SER A 3 -24.70 -49.32 -29.08
CA SER A 3 -24.32 -48.56 -30.29
C SER A 3 -22.92 -47.89 -30.28
N MET A 4 -21.86 -48.42 -30.93
CA MET A 4 -21.61 -48.56 -32.40
C MET A 4 -22.13 -47.37 -33.22
N SER A 5 -21.40 -46.70 -34.11
CA SER A 5 -20.10 -46.97 -34.74
C SER A 5 -19.68 -45.78 -35.63
N GLN A 6 -18.36 -45.52 -35.67
CA GLN A 6 -17.48 -45.11 -36.79
C GLN A 6 -18.07 -44.35 -38.00
N ILE A 7 -17.34 -43.37 -38.57
CA ILE A 7 -16.40 -43.63 -39.69
C ILE A 7 -15.52 -42.41 -40.05
N LYS A 8 -14.23 -42.72 -40.28
CA LYS A 8 -13.18 -42.09 -41.14
C LYS A 8 -12.58 -40.72 -40.80
N LEU A 9 -11.26 -40.76 -40.58
CA LEU A 9 -10.32 -39.74 -41.06
C LEU A 9 -9.31 -40.42 -42.00
N ASN A 10 -9.12 -39.85 -43.19
CA ASN A 10 -8.24 -40.32 -44.25
C ASN A 10 -7.15 -39.28 -44.50
N ALA A 11 -5.94 -39.80 -44.74
CA ALA A 11 -4.89 -39.28 -45.64
C ALA A 11 -4.12 -38.02 -45.16
N VAL A 12 -2.82 -37.82 -45.43
CA VAL A 12 -1.93 -38.29 -46.51
C VAL A 12 -0.48 -38.30 -45.97
N THR A 13 0.30 -39.34 -46.28
CA THR A 13 1.77 -39.24 -46.41
C THR A 13 2.18 -40.09 -47.61
N ASP A 14 2.79 -39.45 -48.60
CA ASP A 14 3.57 -40.04 -49.70
C ASP A 14 5.01 -39.53 -49.55
N ALA A 15 6.10 -40.17 -49.96
CA ALA A 15 6.48 -41.56 -50.19
C ALA A 15 7.85 -41.49 -50.88
N LEU A 16 8.92 -42.05 -50.31
CA LEU A 16 10.14 -42.52 -51.01
C LEU A 16 10.76 -43.59 -50.08
N ARG A 17 10.51 -44.90 -50.27
CA ARG A 17 11.31 -45.88 -51.08
C ARG A 17 12.81 -45.71 -50.85
N ASN A 18 13.64 -46.69 -50.55
CA ASN A 18 13.77 -48.13 -50.84
C ASN A 18 14.95 -48.59 -49.92
N SER A 19 15.28 -49.84 -49.62
CA SER A 19 14.94 -51.15 -50.16
C SER A 19 15.50 -52.22 -49.22
N GLY A 20 14.85 -53.38 -49.23
CA GLY A 20 15.52 -54.69 -49.12
C GLY A 20 15.50 -55.28 -47.72
N SER A 21 14.55 -56.14 -47.34
CA SER A 21 14.20 -57.48 -47.84
C SER A 21 14.81 -58.61 -47.01
N GLY A 22 13.96 -59.51 -46.53
CA GLY A 22 14.33 -60.82 -45.99
C GLY A 22 13.60 -61.14 -44.69
N ARG A 23 12.35 -61.64 -44.76
CA ARG A 23 11.98 -63.09 -44.67
C ARG A 23 12.23 -63.69 -43.28
N ARG A 24 11.36 -64.51 -42.69
CA ARG A 24 9.97 -64.96 -42.87
C ARG A 24 9.71 -65.94 -41.71
N LEU A 25 8.46 -65.95 -41.22
CA LEU A 25 7.69 -67.13 -40.74
C LEU A 25 8.22 -67.89 -39.50
N ALA A 26 7.61 -67.71 -38.33
CA ALA A 26 6.37 -68.37 -37.87
C ALA A 26 6.59 -69.78 -37.28
N ARG A 27 6.29 -69.94 -35.98
CA ARG A 27 5.22 -70.84 -35.49
C ARG A 27 5.05 -70.74 -33.97
N SER A 28 3.78 -70.74 -33.59
CA SER A 28 3.21 -70.83 -32.25
C SER A 28 3.73 -71.98 -31.39
N ALA A 29 3.80 -71.77 -30.08
CA ALA A 29 2.91 -72.44 -29.13
C ALA A 29 3.04 -71.82 -27.74
N MET A 30 1.88 -71.59 -27.14
CA MET A 30 1.66 -70.94 -25.85
C MET A 30 1.63 -72.01 -24.75
N ARG A 31 2.30 -71.78 -23.61
CA ARG A 31 1.84 -72.06 -22.23
C ARG A 31 2.97 -71.97 -21.20
N GLY A 32 2.70 -71.20 -20.13
CA GLY A 32 3.01 -71.64 -18.76
C GLY A 32 4.18 -70.97 -18.01
N LEU A 33 3.83 -69.91 -17.28
CA LEU A 33 4.33 -69.50 -15.95
C LEU A 33 5.81 -69.08 -15.71
N LEU A 34 5.90 -67.87 -15.13
CA LEU A 34 6.73 -67.46 -13.98
C LEU A 34 8.15 -68.06 -13.85
N ALA A 35 9.17 -67.26 -14.17
CA ALA A 35 10.23 -66.77 -13.25
C ALA A 35 11.50 -66.31 -14.02
N LEU A 36 11.98 -65.12 -13.62
CA LEU A 36 13.32 -64.50 -13.75
C LEU A 36 14.23 -64.86 -14.95
N SER A 37 14.60 -63.84 -15.74
CA SER A 37 16.00 -63.46 -16.02
C SER A 37 16.08 -62.35 -17.08
N VAL A 38 16.57 -61.17 -16.72
CA VAL A 38 17.13 -60.20 -17.68
C VAL A 38 18.60 -60.06 -17.35
N THR A 39 19.41 -60.55 -18.28
CA THR A 39 20.86 -60.35 -18.37
C THR A 39 21.16 -58.86 -18.57
N ALA A 40 22.02 -58.34 -17.70
CA ALA A 40 22.53 -56.97 -17.76
C ALA A 40 23.50 -56.83 -18.94
N ALA A 41 23.14 -56.02 -19.93
CA ALA A 41 24.09 -55.43 -20.87
C ALA A 41 24.49 -54.06 -20.31
N THR A 42 25.73 -53.94 -19.89
CA THR A 42 26.37 -52.70 -19.42
C THR A 42 26.41 -51.66 -20.54
N VAL A 43 25.53 -50.67 -20.47
CA VAL A 43 25.71 -49.38 -21.15
C VAL A 43 26.53 -48.50 -20.21
N ALA A 44 27.78 -48.25 -20.56
CA ALA A 44 28.59 -47.22 -19.93
C ALA A 44 27.91 -45.87 -20.19
N ALA A 45 27.21 -45.35 -19.18
CA ALA A 45 26.73 -43.98 -19.17
C ALA A 45 27.95 -43.07 -19.12
N ILE A 46 28.27 -42.43 -20.24
CA ILE A 46 29.09 -41.22 -20.23
C ILE A 46 28.21 -40.16 -19.57
N SER A 47 28.32 -40.05 -18.25
CA SER A 47 27.82 -38.92 -17.49
C SER A 47 28.62 -37.69 -17.89
N VAL A 48 28.13 -36.97 -18.90
CA VAL A 48 28.54 -35.58 -19.10
C VAL A 48 28.04 -34.84 -17.85
N PRO A 49 28.93 -34.27 -17.00
CA PRO A 49 28.47 -33.46 -15.89
C PRO A 49 27.72 -32.29 -16.49
N MET A 50 26.45 -32.14 -16.12
CA MET A 50 25.72 -30.91 -16.31
C MET A 50 26.47 -29.86 -15.48
N MET A 51 27.36 -29.09 -16.11
CA MET A 51 28.00 -27.94 -15.48
C MET A 51 26.89 -26.92 -15.22
N ALA A 52 26.26 -27.01 -14.05
CA ALA A 52 25.55 -25.88 -13.48
C ALA A 52 26.57 -24.76 -13.36
N THR A 53 26.42 -23.71 -14.16
CA THR A 53 27.23 -22.51 -14.02
C THR A 53 27.01 -21.98 -12.61
N ALA A 54 28.04 -22.07 -11.78
CA ALA A 54 28.03 -21.57 -10.42
C ALA A 54 27.70 -20.06 -10.47
N HIS A 55 26.50 -19.68 -10.04
CA HIS A 55 26.11 -18.28 -9.94
C HIS A 55 27.04 -17.61 -8.91
N ALA A 56 27.58 -16.45 -9.25
CA ALA A 56 28.24 -15.60 -8.24
C ALA A 56 27.20 -15.36 -7.14
N ALA A 57 27.53 -15.64 -5.88
CA ALA A 57 26.54 -15.43 -4.84
C ALA A 57 26.40 -13.93 -4.55
N ALA A 58 25.18 -13.56 -4.17
CA ALA A 58 24.78 -12.18 -3.99
C ALA A 58 25.63 -11.47 -2.94
N ASP A 59 25.75 -10.16 -3.08
CA ASP A 59 26.35 -9.31 -2.07
C ASP A 59 25.57 -9.39 -0.75
N ALA A 60 26.27 -9.74 0.33
CA ALA A 60 25.66 -9.95 1.64
C ALA A 60 25.10 -8.65 2.22
N GLU A 61 25.77 -7.51 2.02
CA GLU A 61 25.35 -6.22 2.57
C GLU A 61 24.04 -5.77 1.93
N TYR A 62 23.99 -5.69 0.60
CA TYR A 62 22.80 -5.23 -0.10
C TYR A 62 21.63 -6.22 0.00
N THR A 63 21.91 -7.52 0.11
CA THR A 63 20.87 -8.51 0.45
C THR A 63 20.27 -8.21 1.83
N GLN A 64 21.11 -7.91 2.83
CA GLN A 64 20.62 -7.54 4.17
C GLN A 64 19.87 -6.20 4.16
N ARG A 65 20.30 -5.21 3.36
CA ARG A 65 19.57 -3.95 3.19
C ARG A 65 18.19 -4.19 2.58
N PHE A 66 18.10 -5.03 1.54
CA PHE A 66 16.81 -5.47 0.97
C PHE A 66 15.91 -6.11 2.03
N LEU A 67 16.40 -7.12 2.77
CA LEU A 67 15.60 -7.81 3.79
C LEU A 67 15.18 -6.88 4.93
N THR A 68 16.02 -5.91 5.29
CA THR A 68 15.70 -4.89 6.29
C THR A 68 14.56 -3.98 5.81
N GLN A 69 14.64 -3.49 4.57
CA GLN A 69 13.59 -2.67 3.98
C GLN A 69 12.29 -3.46 3.77
N TYR A 70 12.39 -4.70 3.29
CA TYR A 70 11.27 -5.62 3.18
C TYR A 70 10.57 -5.82 4.53
N LYS A 71 11.33 -6.07 5.60
CA LYS A 71 10.77 -6.19 6.96
C LYS A 71 10.02 -4.93 7.37
N LYS A 72 10.57 -3.74 7.14
CA LYS A 72 9.86 -2.48 7.43
C LYS A 72 8.53 -2.38 6.67
N ILE A 73 8.51 -2.73 5.38
CA ILE A 73 7.29 -2.68 4.56
C ILE A 73 6.25 -3.70 5.02
N LYS A 74 6.68 -4.90 5.41
CA LYS A 74 5.79 -6.01 5.81
C LYS A 74 5.37 -5.97 7.27
N ASP A 75 5.99 -5.14 8.11
CA ASP A 75 5.62 -4.99 9.52
C ASP A 75 4.24 -4.32 9.62
N PRO A 76 3.20 -5.01 10.16
CA PRO A 76 1.87 -4.42 10.30
C PRO A 76 1.86 -3.14 11.15
N ALA A 77 2.83 -2.96 12.06
CA ALA A 77 2.95 -1.76 12.87
C ALA A 77 3.28 -0.50 12.04
N ASN A 78 3.86 -0.66 10.85
CA ASN A 78 4.24 0.44 9.98
C ASN A 78 3.10 0.88 9.03
N GLY A 79 2.02 0.11 8.92
CA GLY A 79 0.80 0.58 8.25
C GLY A 79 0.80 0.63 6.72
N TYR A 80 1.72 -0.05 6.03
CA TYR A 80 1.72 -0.11 4.55
C TYR A 80 0.53 -0.86 3.95
N PHE A 81 -0.10 -1.75 4.73
CA PHE A 81 -1.20 -2.60 4.28
C PHE A 81 -2.43 -2.39 5.17
N SER A 82 -3.60 -2.43 4.54
CA SER A 82 -4.89 -2.49 5.21
C SER A 82 -5.13 -3.82 5.93
N LYS A 83 -6.24 -3.90 6.66
CA LYS A 83 -6.70 -5.13 7.32
C LYS A 83 -7.00 -6.26 6.33
N GLU A 84 -7.39 -5.90 5.11
CA GLU A 84 -7.63 -6.82 3.99
C GLU A 84 -6.32 -7.31 3.34
N GLY A 85 -5.16 -6.84 3.81
CA GLY A 85 -3.84 -7.15 3.25
C GLY A 85 -3.60 -6.46 1.90
N VAL A 86 -4.36 -5.41 1.59
CA VAL A 86 -4.21 -4.59 0.38
C VAL A 86 -3.22 -3.47 0.67
N PRO A 87 -2.16 -3.28 -0.14
CA PRO A 87 -1.22 -2.18 0.08
C PRO A 87 -1.95 -0.85 -0.12
N TYR A 88 -1.69 0.15 0.71
CA TYR A 88 -2.09 1.52 0.43
C TYR A 88 -1.17 2.17 -0.60
N HIS A 89 -1.55 3.32 -1.16
CA HIS A 89 -0.64 4.15 -1.96
C HIS A 89 0.51 4.69 -1.10
N SER A 90 0.21 5.09 0.13
CA SER A 90 1.17 5.57 1.14
C SER A 90 0.70 5.26 2.56
N ILE A 91 1.63 5.26 3.51
CA ILE A 91 1.29 5.20 4.95
C ILE A 91 0.51 6.44 5.37
N GLU A 92 0.93 7.62 4.88
CA GLU A 92 0.28 8.88 5.21
C GLU A 92 -1.01 9.03 4.40
N THR A 93 -2.11 9.41 5.07
CA THR A 93 -3.45 9.56 4.48
C THR A 93 -3.61 10.86 3.68
N LEU A 94 -3.04 11.97 4.18
CA LEU A 94 -3.08 13.27 3.50
C LEU A 94 -2.08 13.33 2.35
N MET A 95 -2.54 12.90 1.17
CA MET A 95 -1.72 12.79 -0.02
C MET A 95 -2.54 12.91 -1.30
N VAL A 96 -2.09 13.76 -2.22
CA VAL A 96 -2.76 14.03 -3.51
C VAL A 96 -1.70 14.16 -4.61
N GLU A 97 -1.72 13.32 -5.64
CA GLU A 97 -0.76 13.40 -6.76
C GLU A 97 -1.22 12.68 -8.05
N ALA A 98 -1.92 11.56 -7.89
CA ALA A 98 -2.64 10.84 -8.94
C ALA A 98 -3.85 10.13 -8.33
N PRO A 99 -3.68 9.25 -7.31
CA PRO A 99 -4.70 9.13 -6.27
C PRO A 99 -4.81 10.46 -5.51
N ASP A 100 -5.97 10.68 -4.92
CA ASP A 100 -6.30 11.89 -4.20
C ASP A 100 -6.50 11.69 -2.69
N HIS A 101 -6.19 10.48 -2.20
CA HIS A 101 -6.03 10.13 -0.79
C HIS A 101 -5.01 8.99 -0.62
N GLY A 102 -4.17 9.03 0.41
CA GLY A 102 -3.05 8.10 0.57
C GLY A 102 -3.44 6.65 0.87
N HIS A 103 -4.63 6.44 1.47
CA HIS A 103 -5.22 5.11 1.67
C HIS A 103 -6.16 4.67 0.54
N GLU A 104 -6.17 5.37 -0.59
CA GLU A 104 -6.48 4.69 -1.84
C GLU A 104 -5.35 3.71 -2.16
N THR A 105 -5.56 2.86 -3.15
CA THR A 105 -4.48 2.09 -3.76
C THR A 105 -4.67 2.00 -5.25
N THR A 106 -3.62 1.57 -5.93
CA THR A 106 -3.57 1.50 -7.37
C THR A 106 -3.13 0.12 -7.85
N SER A 107 -3.48 -0.21 -9.10
CA SER A 107 -2.88 -1.35 -9.79
C SER A 107 -1.35 -1.22 -9.86
N GLU A 108 -0.82 0.01 -9.88
CA GLU A 108 0.60 0.29 -9.74
C GLU A 108 1.16 -0.26 -8.42
N ALA A 109 0.56 0.09 -7.27
CA ALA A 109 0.99 -0.40 -5.96
C ALA A 109 0.99 -1.93 -5.90
N TYR A 110 -0.05 -2.59 -6.43
CA TYR A 110 -0.09 -4.06 -6.56
C TYR A 110 1.06 -4.60 -7.42
N SER A 111 1.34 -3.99 -8.57
CA SER A 111 2.42 -4.44 -9.45
C SER A 111 3.82 -4.29 -8.82
N TYR A 112 4.04 -3.25 -8.01
CA TYR A 112 5.25 -3.08 -7.21
C TYR A 112 5.34 -4.10 -6.06
N TRP A 113 4.21 -4.42 -5.43
CA TRP A 113 4.14 -5.43 -4.39
C TRP A 113 4.56 -6.79 -4.94
N LEU A 114 3.99 -7.20 -6.08
CA LEU A 114 4.38 -8.44 -6.76
C LEU A 114 5.87 -8.49 -7.08
N TRP A 115 6.47 -7.38 -7.52
CA TRP A 115 7.90 -7.32 -7.80
C TRP A 115 8.75 -7.51 -6.55
N MET A 116 8.38 -6.84 -5.46
CA MET A 116 9.08 -6.98 -4.17
C MET A 116 9.02 -8.42 -3.66
N GLU A 117 7.87 -9.08 -3.75
CA GLU A 117 7.74 -10.49 -3.34
C GLU A 117 8.51 -11.45 -4.27
N ALA A 118 8.65 -11.13 -5.56
CA ALA A 118 9.52 -11.89 -6.47
C ALA A 118 11.01 -11.80 -6.06
N GLN A 119 11.48 -10.61 -5.65
CA GLN A 119 12.83 -10.44 -5.10
C GLN A 119 12.99 -11.14 -3.75
N TYR A 120 11.95 -11.16 -2.92
CA TYR A 120 11.96 -11.93 -1.67
C TYR A 120 12.13 -13.43 -1.94
N GLY A 121 11.38 -13.97 -2.91
CA GLY A 121 11.55 -15.35 -3.37
C GLY A 121 12.95 -15.62 -3.94
N ARG A 122 13.54 -14.66 -4.66
CA ARG A 122 14.94 -14.75 -5.11
C ARG A 122 15.93 -14.83 -3.95
N ALA A 123 15.78 -13.98 -2.93
CA ALA A 123 16.70 -13.87 -1.81
C ALA A 123 16.59 -15.06 -0.83
N THR A 124 15.38 -15.56 -0.59
CA THR A 124 15.11 -16.55 0.47
C THR A 124 14.78 -17.95 -0.05
N GLY A 125 14.38 -18.05 -1.32
CA GLY A 125 13.80 -19.24 -1.90
C GLY A 125 12.35 -19.51 -1.47
N ASP A 126 11.71 -18.60 -0.73
CA ASP A 126 10.30 -18.71 -0.35
C ASP A 126 9.41 -17.93 -1.33
N TRP A 127 8.65 -18.67 -2.15
CA TRP A 127 7.74 -18.13 -3.15
C TRP A 127 6.29 -18.01 -2.65
N GLY A 128 6.01 -18.40 -1.41
CA GLY A 128 4.67 -18.31 -0.81
C GLY A 128 4.11 -16.88 -0.79
N PRO A 129 4.86 -15.86 -0.34
CA PRO A 129 4.42 -14.48 -0.31
C PRO A 129 4.00 -13.92 -1.68
N LEU A 130 4.72 -14.28 -2.76
CA LEU A 130 4.37 -13.87 -4.12
C LEU A 130 3.02 -14.45 -4.56
N ASN A 131 2.79 -15.74 -4.27
CA ASN A 131 1.51 -16.38 -4.57
C ASN A 131 0.35 -15.74 -3.79
N ALA A 132 0.57 -15.39 -2.51
CA ALA A 132 -0.42 -14.70 -1.68
C ALA A 132 -0.73 -13.29 -2.19
N ALA A 133 0.29 -12.54 -2.64
CA ALA A 133 0.11 -11.22 -3.23
C ALA A 133 -0.72 -11.27 -4.52
N TRP A 134 -0.44 -12.24 -5.41
CA TRP A 134 -1.24 -12.43 -6.63
C TRP A 134 -2.68 -12.82 -6.31
N ALA A 135 -2.91 -13.71 -5.35
CA ALA A 135 -4.25 -14.10 -4.92
C ALA A 135 -5.04 -12.90 -4.34
N ASN A 136 -4.37 -12.01 -3.59
CA ASN A 136 -4.97 -10.78 -3.09
C ASN A 136 -5.36 -9.83 -4.25
N MET A 137 -4.48 -9.65 -5.24
CA MET A 137 -4.75 -8.87 -6.45
C MET A 137 -5.97 -9.42 -7.22
N GLU A 138 -6.03 -10.72 -7.47
CA GLU A 138 -7.19 -11.36 -8.14
C GLU A 138 -8.50 -11.16 -7.36
N LYS A 139 -8.42 -11.11 -6.03
CA LYS A 139 -9.59 -10.97 -5.18
C LYS A 139 -10.14 -9.55 -5.16
N TYR A 140 -9.27 -8.54 -5.11
CA TYR A 140 -9.66 -7.19 -4.72
C TYR A 140 -9.57 -6.15 -5.82
N ILE A 141 -8.67 -6.29 -6.80
CA ILE A 141 -8.48 -5.26 -7.84
C ILE A 141 -8.78 -5.74 -9.27
N ILE A 142 -8.83 -7.05 -9.51
CA ILE A 142 -9.39 -7.60 -10.75
C ILE A 142 -10.89 -7.81 -10.56
N PRO A 143 -11.78 -7.11 -11.30
CA PRO A 143 -13.22 -7.26 -11.12
C PRO A 143 -13.69 -8.71 -11.32
N SER A 144 -14.39 -9.28 -10.34
CA SER A 144 -14.95 -10.64 -10.44
C SER A 144 -16.17 -10.68 -11.38
N GLN A 145 -16.72 -11.88 -11.63
CA GLN A 145 -18.01 -12.01 -12.35
C GLN A 145 -19.13 -11.15 -11.72
N SER A 146 -19.15 -11.01 -10.39
CA SER A 146 -20.17 -10.19 -9.71
C SER A 146 -19.97 -8.68 -9.94
N ASP A 147 -18.75 -8.27 -10.24
CA ASP A 147 -18.37 -6.87 -10.44
C ASP A 147 -18.55 -6.42 -11.90
N GLN A 148 -18.46 -7.35 -12.84
CA GLN A 148 -18.62 -7.11 -14.28
C GLN A 148 -19.63 -8.08 -14.95
N PRO A 149 -20.89 -8.12 -14.45
CA PRO A 149 -21.82 -9.24 -14.70
C PRO A 149 -22.34 -9.37 -16.13
N THR A 150 -22.34 -8.29 -16.92
CA THR A 150 -23.05 -8.21 -18.21
C THR A 150 -22.15 -8.09 -19.43
N ASN A 151 -20.88 -8.51 -19.32
CA ASN A 151 -19.96 -8.60 -20.46
C ASN A 151 -20.50 -9.46 -21.62
N ASN A 152 -21.46 -10.35 -21.38
CA ASN A 152 -22.11 -11.15 -22.41
C ASN A 152 -22.99 -10.33 -23.37
N PHE A 153 -23.34 -9.08 -23.04
CA PHE A 153 -24.03 -8.16 -23.96
C PHE A 153 -23.08 -7.44 -24.93
N TYR A 154 -21.77 -7.62 -24.77
CA TYR A 154 -20.78 -6.94 -25.59
C TYR A 154 -20.85 -7.37 -27.05
N ASN A 155 -20.85 -6.39 -27.97
CA ASN A 155 -20.84 -6.63 -29.41
C ASN A 155 -19.50 -6.17 -30.02
N PRO A 156 -18.60 -7.08 -30.43
CA PRO A 156 -17.32 -6.70 -31.03
C PRO A 156 -17.46 -5.98 -32.39
N GLY A 157 -18.59 -6.11 -33.07
CA GLY A 157 -18.89 -5.34 -34.29
C GLY A 157 -19.32 -3.89 -34.02
N LYS A 158 -19.65 -3.55 -32.76
CA LYS A 158 -19.94 -2.20 -32.29
C LYS A 158 -19.42 -2.03 -30.85
N PRO A 159 -18.10 -1.89 -30.67
CA PRO A 159 -17.45 -1.94 -29.35
C PRO A 159 -17.89 -0.86 -28.36
N ALA A 160 -18.22 0.33 -28.86
CA ALA A 160 -18.64 1.47 -28.06
C ALA A 160 -19.43 2.47 -28.92
N THR A 161 -19.97 3.50 -28.29
CA THR A 161 -20.47 4.71 -28.97
C THR A 161 -19.50 5.85 -28.71
N TYR A 162 -19.21 6.63 -29.75
CA TYR A 162 -18.26 7.73 -29.68
C TYR A 162 -18.73 8.87 -28.77
N ALA A 163 -17.80 9.44 -28.00
CA ALA A 163 -17.89 10.77 -27.41
C ALA A 163 -16.52 11.45 -27.56
N ALA A 164 -16.53 12.74 -27.90
CA ALA A 164 -15.32 13.55 -27.98
C ALA A 164 -14.71 13.74 -26.59
N GLU A 165 -13.38 13.88 -26.53
CA GLU A 165 -12.73 14.49 -25.37
C GLU A 165 -12.64 16.01 -25.60
N TYR A 166 -12.55 16.76 -24.52
CA TYR A 166 -12.33 18.20 -24.55
C TYR A 166 -11.20 18.56 -23.60
N ASP A 167 -10.51 19.66 -23.83
CA ASP A 167 -9.39 20.03 -22.95
C ASP A 167 -9.86 20.37 -21.54
N LEU A 168 -10.93 21.16 -21.40
CA LEU A 168 -11.36 21.72 -20.11
C LEU A 168 -12.53 20.94 -19.50
N PRO A 169 -12.56 20.73 -18.17
CA PRO A 169 -13.67 20.10 -17.47
C PRO A 169 -15.04 20.76 -17.71
N LYS A 170 -15.06 22.06 -18.01
CA LYS A 170 -16.29 22.82 -18.28
C LYS A 170 -17.06 22.39 -19.52
N SER A 171 -16.37 21.71 -20.45
CA SER A 171 -16.96 21.21 -21.70
C SER A 171 -17.67 19.86 -21.51
N TYR A 172 -17.67 19.31 -20.29
CA TYR A 172 -18.36 18.07 -19.93
C TYR A 172 -19.71 18.38 -19.26
N PRO A 173 -20.73 17.50 -19.42
CA PRO A 173 -20.66 16.15 -19.98
C PRO A 173 -20.52 16.09 -21.52
N ALA A 174 -19.68 15.19 -22.02
CA ALA A 174 -19.44 15.02 -23.46
C ALA A 174 -20.57 14.23 -24.13
N PRO A 175 -21.22 14.76 -25.18
CA PRO A 175 -22.38 14.10 -25.79
C PRO A 175 -22.01 12.83 -26.55
N LEU A 176 -22.78 11.75 -26.37
CA LEU A 176 -22.68 10.58 -27.23
C LEU A 176 -23.13 10.93 -28.65
N ASN A 177 -22.34 10.51 -29.64
CA ASN A 177 -22.64 10.69 -31.05
C ASN A 177 -22.58 9.35 -31.80
N GLY A 178 -23.76 8.75 -32.00
CA GLY A 178 -23.91 7.50 -32.75
C GLY A 178 -23.70 7.62 -34.26
N GLY A 179 -23.55 8.84 -34.79
CA GLY A 179 -23.25 9.08 -36.21
C GLY A 179 -21.76 8.97 -36.54
N VAL A 180 -20.87 9.03 -35.54
CA VAL A 180 -19.43 8.85 -35.74
C VAL A 180 -19.10 7.37 -35.87
N PRO A 181 -18.41 6.93 -36.95
CA PRO A 181 -18.05 5.53 -37.14
C PRO A 181 -17.14 5.02 -36.01
N VAL A 182 -17.36 3.80 -35.54
CA VAL A 182 -16.42 3.07 -34.66
C VAL A 182 -15.91 1.83 -35.37
N GLY A 183 -14.70 1.38 -35.08
CA GLY A 183 -14.16 0.16 -35.67
C GLY A 183 -14.65 -1.11 -34.99
N GLN A 184 -14.11 -2.25 -35.43
CA GLN A 184 -14.40 -3.57 -34.86
C GLN A 184 -13.32 -3.97 -33.84
N ASP A 185 -13.72 -4.65 -32.76
CA ASP A 185 -12.82 -5.31 -31.83
C ASP A 185 -12.48 -6.72 -32.35
N PRO A 186 -11.23 -6.97 -32.78
CA PRO A 186 -10.87 -8.23 -33.40
C PRO A 186 -10.46 -9.32 -32.40
N ILE A 187 -10.34 -9.01 -31.10
CA ILE A 187 -9.76 -9.93 -30.09
C ILE A 187 -10.78 -10.44 -29.07
N ALA A 188 -11.96 -9.81 -28.92
CA ALA A 188 -12.95 -10.26 -27.92
C ALA A 188 -13.39 -11.73 -28.07
N ASN A 189 -13.73 -12.16 -29.29
CA ASN A 189 -14.17 -13.54 -29.54
C ASN A 189 -13.02 -14.55 -29.36
N GLU A 190 -11.80 -14.13 -29.70
CA GLU A 190 -10.58 -14.93 -29.50
C GLU A 190 -10.31 -15.15 -28.00
N LEU A 191 -10.35 -14.07 -27.20
CA LEU A 191 -10.20 -14.12 -25.74
C LEU A 191 -11.29 -14.98 -25.09
N LYS A 192 -12.55 -14.79 -25.51
CA LYS A 192 -13.68 -15.59 -25.01
C LYS A 192 -13.49 -17.09 -25.30
N THR A 193 -13.01 -17.42 -26.49
CA THR A 193 -12.73 -18.81 -26.87
C THR A 193 -11.57 -19.39 -26.06
N ALA A 194 -10.50 -18.62 -25.87
CA ALA A 194 -9.33 -19.04 -25.10
C ALA A 194 -9.67 -19.32 -23.63
N TYR A 195 -10.44 -18.44 -22.98
CA TYR A 195 -10.63 -18.46 -21.52
C TYR A 195 -12.03 -18.88 -21.06
N GLY A 196 -12.95 -19.19 -21.99
CA GLY A 196 -14.31 -19.64 -21.69
C GLY A 196 -15.21 -18.59 -21.01
N THR A 197 -14.79 -17.32 -20.97
CA THR A 197 -15.52 -16.23 -20.32
C THR A 197 -15.42 -14.94 -21.12
N SER A 198 -16.45 -14.09 -21.02
CA SER A 198 -16.41 -12.74 -21.61
C SER A 198 -15.79 -11.71 -20.65
N ASN A 199 -15.50 -12.07 -19.40
CA ASN A 199 -14.92 -11.16 -18.43
C ASN A 199 -13.50 -10.78 -18.78
N ILE A 200 -13.14 -9.54 -18.45
CA ILE A 200 -11.79 -9.03 -18.59
C ILE A 200 -10.95 -9.47 -17.40
N TYR A 201 -9.77 -10.03 -17.65
CA TYR A 201 -8.78 -10.36 -16.63
C TYR A 201 -7.64 -9.34 -16.66
N GLY A 202 -7.90 -8.18 -16.07
CA GLY A 202 -6.96 -7.07 -15.92
C GLY A 202 -7.36 -6.21 -14.72
N MET A 203 -6.39 -5.54 -14.11
CA MET A 203 -6.65 -4.77 -12.89
C MET A 203 -7.48 -3.52 -13.22
N HIS A 204 -8.45 -3.19 -12.36
CA HIS A 204 -8.90 -1.80 -12.28
C HIS A 204 -7.78 -0.92 -11.70
N TRP A 205 -7.70 0.35 -12.08
CA TRP A 205 -6.57 1.18 -11.69
C TRP A 205 -6.64 1.74 -10.27
N LEU A 206 -7.83 1.97 -9.69
CA LEU A 206 -7.98 2.68 -8.41
C LEU A 206 -8.99 2.01 -7.47
N LEU A 207 -8.62 1.87 -6.20
CA LEU A 207 -9.50 1.41 -5.13
C LEU A 207 -9.46 2.38 -3.95
N ASP A 208 -10.61 2.59 -3.33
CA ASP A 208 -10.71 3.15 -1.98
C ASP A 208 -10.65 1.99 -0.98
N VAL A 209 -9.48 1.79 -0.35
CA VAL A 209 -9.20 0.59 0.44
C VAL A 209 -10.00 0.58 1.75
N ASP A 210 -10.06 1.72 2.43
CA ASP A 210 -10.74 1.85 3.72
C ASP A 210 -12.23 2.21 3.59
N ASN A 211 -12.74 2.31 2.36
CA ASN A 211 -14.06 2.87 2.07
C ASN A 211 -14.21 4.27 2.70
N TRP A 212 -13.16 5.08 2.59
CA TRP A 212 -13.09 6.44 3.10
C TRP A 212 -14.14 7.34 2.44
N TYR A 213 -14.33 7.21 1.12
CA TYR A 213 -15.39 7.88 0.36
C TYR A 213 -16.78 7.41 0.77
N GLY A 214 -16.92 6.13 1.12
CA GLY A 214 -18.18 5.56 1.59
C GLY A 214 -19.05 4.95 0.49
N TYR A 215 -18.51 4.70 -0.70
CA TYR A 215 -19.27 4.12 -1.81
C TYR A 215 -19.49 2.61 -1.67
N GLY A 216 -18.55 1.90 -1.05
CA GLY A 216 -18.58 0.45 -0.89
C GLY A 216 -18.66 -0.31 -2.21
N LYS A 217 -19.19 -1.54 -2.20
CA LYS A 217 -19.31 -2.38 -3.39
C LYS A 217 -20.70 -2.21 -4.00
N CYS A 218 -20.76 -1.75 -5.26
CA CYS A 218 -22.01 -1.46 -5.97
C CYS A 218 -23.03 -0.65 -5.14
N GLY A 219 -22.53 0.32 -4.38
CA GLY A 219 -23.36 1.22 -3.60
C GLY A 219 -23.92 0.64 -2.30
N ASP A 220 -23.36 -0.45 -1.76
CA ASP A 220 -23.74 -0.87 -0.40
C ASP A 220 -23.34 0.16 0.67
N GLY A 221 -22.27 0.92 0.41
CA GLY A 221 -21.71 1.93 1.31
C GLY A 221 -20.82 1.38 2.43
N THR A 222 -20.50 0.09 2.42
CA THR A 222 -19.82 -0.59 3.53
C THR A 222 -18.63 -1.46 3.11
N THR A 223 -18.69 -2.13 1.96
CA THR A 223 -17.66 -3.12 1.57
C THR A 223 -16.31 -2.48 1.27
N ARG A 224 -15.23 -3.19 1.63
CA ARG A 224 -13.83 -2.81 1.42
C ARG A 224 -13.06 -3.89 0.66
N PRO A 225 -12.12 -3.52 -0.21
CA PRO A 225 -11.98 -2.21 -0.87
C PRO A 225 -13.20 -1.86 -1.75
N SER A 226 -13.40 -0.57 -2.01
CA SER A 226 -14.39 -0.07 -2.96
C SER A 226 -13.73 0.27 -4.30
N TYR A 227 -14.31 -0.22 -5.41
CA TYR A 227 -13.91 0.20 -6.75
C TYR A 227 -14.42 1.61 -7.03
N ILE A 228 -13.50 2.54 -7.29
CA ILE A 228 -13.79 3.96 -7.55
C ILE A 228 -13.02 4.47 -8.76
N ASN A 229 -13.43 5.61 -9.29
CA ASN A 229 -12.67 6.30 -10.33
C ASN A 229 -12.76 7.83 -10.14
N THR A 230 -11.86 8.56 -10.80
CA THR A 230 -11.72 10.02 -10.68
C THR A 230 -11.70 10.66 -12.06
N PHE A 231 -10.58 10.55 -12.79
CA PHE A 231 -10.35 11.22 -14.08
C PHE A 231 -11.35 10.78 -15.17
N GLN A 232 -12.09 11.73 -15.74
CA GLN A 232 -13.08 11.54 -16.79
C GLN A 232 -13.24 12.74 -17.75
N ARG A 233 -12.67 13.92 -17.41
CA ARG A 233 -13.02 15.20 -18.04
C ARG A 233 -11.85 15.94 -18.68
N GLY A 234 -11.03 15.17 -19.39
CA GLY A 234 -10.11 15.73 -20.38
C GLY A 234 -8.74 16.11 -19.85
N SER A 235 -7.96 16.74 -20.72
CA SER A 235 -6.52 16.93 -20.53
C SER A 235 -6.15 17.91 -19.42
N GLN A 236 -7.03 18.87 -19.12
CA GLN A 236 -6.85 19.83 -18.03
C GLN A 236 -7.58 19.43 -16.75
N GLU A 237 -8.19 18.24 -16.66
CA GLU A 237 -8.68 17.74 -15.37
C GLU A 237 -7.50 17.20 -14.55
N SER A 238 -6.90 18.04 -13.72
CA SER A 238 -5.92 17.61 -12.74
C SER A 238 -6.56 16.79 -11.62
N VAL A 239 -5.72 16.14 -10.79
CA VAL A 239 -6.17 15.40 -9.60
C VAL A 239 -7.04 16.25 -8.67
N TRP A 240 -6.82 17.56 -8.64
CA TRP A 240 -7.53 18.54 -7.81
C TRP A 240 -8.94 18.85 -8.28
N GLU A 241 -9.27 18.49 -9.52
CA GLU A 241 -10.48 18.98 -10.19
C GLU A 241 -11.52 17.89 -10.37
N THR A 242 -11.17 16.65 -10.04
CA THR A 242 -12.02 15.46 -10.18
C THR A 242 -13.18 15.43 -9.18
N VAL A 243 -14.24 14.71 -9.57
CA VAL A 243 -15.33 14.29 -8.69
C VAL A 243 -15.26 12.77 -8.52
N PRO A 244 -14.73 12.25 -7.39
CA PRO A 244 -14.57 10.81 -7.16
C PRO A 244 -15.92 10.12 -7.15
N HIS A 245 -16.03 8.99 -7.85
CA HIS A 245 -17.30 8.31 -8.08
C HIS A 245 -17.13 6.78 -8.06
N PRO A 246 -18.18 6.01 -7.69
CA PRO A 246 -18.11 4.56 -7.66
C PRO A 246 -17.96 4.00 -9.08
N SER A 247 -17.17 2.93 -9.24
CA SER A 247 -17.02 2.17 -10.50
C SER A 247 -18.31 1.43 -10.90
N CYS A 248 -19.16 1.12 -9.93
CA CYS A 248 -20.50 0.55 -10.10
C CYS A 248 -21.56 1.60 -9.71
N GLU A 249 -22.15 2.24 -10.72
CA GLU A 249 -23.12 3.33 -10.59
C GLU A 249 -24.54 2.79 -10.42
N THR A 250 -25.13 3.04 -9.25
CA THR A 250 -26.46 2.58 -8.86
C THR A 250 -27.47 3.72 -8.66
N PHE A 251 -27.04 4.97 -8.88
CA PHE A 251 -27.77 6.21 -8.64
C PHE A 251 -28.06 6.49 -7.16
N LYS A 252 -27.36 5.81 -6.25
CA LYS A 252 -27.52 6.01 -4.80
C LYS A 252 -26.97 7.38 -4.34
N TRP A 253 -25.90 7.84 -4.95
CA TRP A 253 -25.27 9.15 -4.71
C TRP A 253 -25.09 9.88 -6.05
N GLY A 254 -24.58 11.11 -6.00
CA GLY A 254 -24.52 11.99 -7.18
C GLY A 254 -25.76 12.87 -7.24
N LYS A 255 -26.30 13.11 -8.43
CA LYS A 255 -27.35 14.13 -8.63
C LYS A 255 -28.60 13.91 -7.76
N ASN A 256 -29.09 15.00 -7.17
CA ASN A 256 -30.32 15.03 -6.40
C ASN A 256 -31.55 14.69 -7.29
N GLY A 257 -32.54 14.01 -6.71
CA GLY A 257 -33.73 13.54 -7.43
C GLY A 257 -33.58 12.17 -8.11
N GLY A 258 -32.37 11.58 -8.08
CA GLY A 258 -32.11 10.23 -8.59
C GLY A 258 -32.09 10.13 -10.13
N GLY A 259 -31.79 8.94 -10.64
CA GLY A 259 -31.93 8.61 -12.08
C GLY A 259 -30.70 8.86 -12.96
N GLU A 260 -29.61 9.41 -12.42
CA GLU A 260 -28.36 9.57 -13.19
C GLU A 260 -27.06 9.40 -12.42
N GLY A 261 -27.10 9.46 -11.08
CA GLY A 261 -25.91 9.41 -10.24
C GLY A 261 -24.87 10.45 -10.63
N PHE A 262 -23.64 10.02 -10.89
CA PHE A 262 -22.55 10.89 -11.37
C PHE A 262 -22.44 10.95 -12.90
N LEU A 263 -23.16 10.10 -13.64
CA LEU A 263 -22.95 9.93 -15.08
C LEU A 263 -23.10 11.24 -15.88
N GLY A 264 -24.05 12.09 -15.49
CA GLY A 264 -24.31 13.37 -16.14
C GLY A 264 -23.25 14.44 -15.92
N LEU A 265 -22.21 14.17 -15.14
CA LEU A 265 -21.01 15.01 -15.09
C LEU A 265 -20.02 14.67 -16.22
N PHE A 266 -20.11 13.47 -16.79
CA PHE A 266 -19.08 12.93 -17.68
C PHE A 266 -19.60 12.72 -19.10
N ILE A 267 -20.74 12.05 -19.27
CA ILE A 267 -21.28 11.68 -20.58
C ILE A 267 -22.71 12.20 -20.73
N GLY A 268 -22.94 12.91 -21.84
CA GLY A 268 -24.23 13.45 -22.24
C GLY A 268 -25.02 12.37 -22.97
N ASP A 269 -26.10 11.90 -22.35
CA ASP A 269 -27.03 10.92 -22.91
C ASP A 269 -28.46 11.29 -22.51
N ASN A 270 -29.41 11.05 -23.41
CA ASN A 270 -30.84 11.30 -23.19
C ASN A 270 -31.43 10.31 -22.18
N ASN A 271 -30.88 9.11 -22.08
CA ASN A 271 -31.31 8.08 -21.14
C ASN A 271 -30.10 7.53 -20.39
N ARG A 272 -30.21 7.33 -19.08
CA ARG A 272 -29.10 6.82 -18.26
C ARG A 272 -29.52 5.54 -17.57
N ALA A 273 -28.63 4.55 -17.60
CA ALA A 273 -28.83 3.26 -16.95
C ALA A 273 -27.78 3.03 -15.85
N LYS A 274 -28.19 2.31 -14.81
CA LYS A 274 -27.28 1.77 -13.81
C LYS A 274 -26.25 0.87 -14.51
N GLN A 275 -24.99 1.03 -14.18
CA GLN A 275 -23.90 0.44 -14.95
C GLN A 275 -22.64 0.25 -14.13
N PHE A 276 -21.77 -0.66 -14.55
CA PHE A 276 -20.39 -0.72 -14.09
C PHE A 276 -19.45 -0.24 -15.19
N ARG A 277 -18.30 0.29 -14.79
CA ARG A 277 -17.16 0.54 -15.69
C ARG A 277 -15.86 0.48 -14.92
N TYR A 278 -14.85 -0.10 -15.55
CA TYR A 278 -13.50 -0.21 -15.03
C TYR A 278 -12.51 0.29 -16.08
N THR A 279 -11.47 0.95 -15.60
CA THR A 279 -10.34 1.43 -16.40
C THR A 279 -9.09 0.71 -15.92
N ASN A 280 -8.33 0.15 -16.85
CA ASN A 280 -7.01 -0.43 -16.59
C ASN A 280 -5.91 0.63 -16.73
N ALA A 281 -4.82 0.47 -15.97
CA ALA A 281 -3.56 1.16 -16.19
C ALA A 281 -2.55 0.17 -16.81
N PRO A 282 -2.30 0.23 -18.14
CA PRO A 282 -1.53 -0.79 -18.85
C PRO A 282 -0.09 -0.93 -18.41
N ASP A 283 0.53 0.13 -17.89
CA ASP A 283 1.88 0.08 -17.35
C ASP A 283 1.97 -0.82 -16.11
N ALA A 284 0.92 -0.84 -15.28
CA ALA A 284 0.84 -1.67 -14.07
C ALA A 284 0.65 -3.16 -14.38
N ASP A 285 -0.29 -3.50 -15.28
CA ASP A 285 -0.46 -4.89 -15.72
C ASP A 285 0.81 -5.39 -16.42
N ALA A 286 1.46 -4.56 -17.24
CA ALA A 286 2.74 -4.91 -17.85
C ALA A 286 3.86 -5.12 -16.80
N ARG A 287 3.90 -4.30 -15.74
CA ARG A 287 4.85 -4.43 -14.62
C ARG A 287 4.59 -5.73 -13.82
N ALA A 288 3.34 -6.14 -13.65
CA ALA A 288 2.99 -7.42 -13.03
C ALA A 288 3.51 -8.62 -13.86
N VAL A 289 3.35 -8.58 -15.19
CA VAL A 289 3.93 -9.59 -16.08
C VAL A 289 5.45 -9.61 -15.99
N GLN A 290 6.09 -8.43 -15.98
CA GLN A 290 7.53 -8.27 -15.83
C GLN A 290 8.06 -8.86 -14.52
N ALA A 291 7.37 -8.63 -13.40
CA ALA A 291 7.71 -9.21 -12.10
C ALA A 291 7.64 -10.75 -12.11
N VAL A 292 6.59 -11.32 -12.71
CA VAL A 292 6.42 -12.77 -12.81
C VAL A 292 7.43 -13.40 -13.77
N TYR A 293 7.83 -12.70 -14.84
CA TYR A 293 8.93 -13.14 -15.70
C TYR A 293 10.21 -13.37 -14.87
N TRP A 294 10.61 -12.38 -14.07
CA TRP A 294 11.78 -12.53 -13.22
C TRP A 294 11.61 -13.61 -12.15
N ALA A 295 10.43 -13.71 -11.54
CA ALA A 295 10.12 -14.79 -10.60
C ALA A 295 10.30 -16.17 -11.26
N SER A 296 9.85 -16.37 -12.49
CA SER A 296 10.04 -17.62 -13.24
C SER A 296 11.53 -17.93 -13.44
N VAL A 297 12.30 -16.94 -13.89
CA VAL A 297 13.75 -17.08 -14.11
C VAL A 297 14.47 -17.46 -12.82
N TRP A 298 14.20 -16.75 -11.72
CA TRP A 298 14.88 -16.97 -10.44
C TRP A 298 14.43 -18.27 -9.76
N ALA A 299 13.13 -18.59 -9.80
CA ALA A 299 12.63 -19.87 -9.29
C ALA A 299 13.24 -21.04 -10.07
N LYS A 300 13.42 -20.91 -11.39
CA LYS A 300 14.10 -21.92 -12.21
C LYS A 300 15.56 -22.11 -11.82
N GLN A 301 16.29 -21.02 -11.57
CA GLN A 301 17.67 -21.08 -11.08
C GLN A 301 17.78 -21.80 -9.72
N GLN A 302 16.75 -21.69 -8.88
CA GLN A 302 16.67 -22.38 -7.59
C GLN A 302 16.11 -23.81 -7.67
N GLY A 303 15.74 -24.32 -8.86
CA GLY A 303 15.06 -25.61 -9.00
C GLY A 303 13.62 -25.63 -8.45
N LYS A 304 12.97 -24.46 -8.33
CA LYS A 304 11.65 -24.23 -7.71
C LYS A 304 10.59 -23.74 -8.69
N SER A 305 10.76 -23.89 -10.01
CA SER A 305 9.80 -23.43 -11.03
C SER A 305 8.35 -23.85 -10.77
N ALA A 306 8.14 -25.05 -10.21
CA ALA A 306 6.80 -25.54 -9.87
C ALA A 306 6.04 -24.65 -8.88
N GLN A 307 6.74 -23.87 -8.03
CA GLN A 307 6.13 -23.00 -7.03
C GLN A 307 5.56 -21.69 -7.62
N VAL A 308 5.90 -21.35 -8.87
CA VAL A 308 5.45 -20.12 -9.54
C VAL A 308 4.76 -20.39 -10.88
N ALA A 309 4.64 -21.66 -11.30
CA ALA A 309 4.11 -22.03 -12.62
C ALA A 309 2.66 -21.55 -12.87
N ASP A 310 1.81 -21.56 -11.83
CA ASP A 310 0.45 -21.02 -11.92
C ASP A 310 0.46 -19.50 -12.19
N LEU A 311 1.36 -18.77 -11.53
CA LEU A 311 1.50 -17.33 -11.73
C LEU A 311 1.97 -16.99 -13.15
N VAL A 312 2.86 -17.80 -13.72
CA VAL A 312 3.29 -17.65 -15.12
C VAL A 312 2.08 -17.75 -16.07
N THR A 313 1.21 -18.73 -15.83
CA THR A 313 -0.03 -18.93 -16.62
C THR A 313 -0.98 -17.74 -16.45
N LYS A 314 -1.15 -17.23 -15.23
CA LYS A 314 -2.00 -16.06 -14.94
C LYS A 314 -1.44 -14.76 -15.50
N ALA A 315 -0.12 -14.57 -15.47
CA ALA A 315 0.56 -13.44 -16.09
C ALA A 315 0.42 -13.48 -17.61
N ALA A 316 0.54 -14.65 -18.24
CA ALA A 316 0.28 -14.82 -19.67
C ALA A 316 -1.19 -14.46 -20.02
N LYS A 317 -2.15 -14.87 -19.19
CA LYS A 317 -3.57 -14.48 -19.33
C LYS A 317 -3.76 -12.96 -19.21
N MET A 318 -3.19 -12.32 -18.19
CA MET A 318 -3.23 -10.85 -18.04
C MET A 318 -2.63 -10.17 -19.28
N GLY A 319 -1.48 -10.64 -19.76
CA GLY A 319 -0.87 -10.17 -21.01
C GLY A 319 -1.75 -10.35 -22.24
N ASP A 320 -2.63 -11.35 -22.27
CA ASP A 320 -3.58 -11.54 -23.38
C ASP A 320 -4.64 -10.43 -23.42
N PHE A 321 -5.25 -10.12 -22.28
CA PHE A 321 -6.25 -9.04 -22.15
C PHE A 321 -5.62 -7.66 -22.28
N LEU A 322 -4.37 -7.50 -21.84
CA LEU A 322 -3.61 -6.25 -21.96
C LEU A 322 -3.41 -5.81 -23.43
N ARG A 323 -3.62 -6.70 -24.41
CA ARG A 323 -3.66 -6.31 -25.84
C ARG A 323 -4.72 -5.26 -26.14
N TYR A 324 -5.77 -5.09 -25.32
CA TYR A 324 -6.71 -3.97 -25.46
C TYR A 324 -6.03 -2.61 -25.42
N ALA A 325 -4.93 -2.45 -24.68
CA ALA A 325 -4.13 -1.23 -24.66
C ALA A 325 -3.45 -0.91 -25.99
N MET A 326 -3.42 -1.85 -26.95
CA MET A 326 -2.76 -1.69 -28.25
C MET A 326 -3.66 -1.10 -29.34
N PHE A 327 -4.93 -0.86 -29.04
CA PHE A 327 -5.93 -0.38 -30.00
C PHE A 327 -6.29 1.09 -29.75
N ASP A 328 -6.61 1.78 -30.84
CA ASP A 328 -7.25 3.09 -30.78
C ASP A 328 -8.51 3.06 -29.90
N LYS A 329 -8.81 4.18 -29.22
CA LYS A 329 -9.94 4.29 -28.27
C LYS A 329 -11.24 3.74 -28.84
N TYR A 330 -11.59 4.11 -30.08
CA TYR A 330 -12.81 3.67 -30.75
C TYR A 330 -12.53 2.73 -31.92
N PHE A 331 -11.40 2.01 -31.85
CA PHE A 331 -10.94 1.10 -32.90
C PHE A 331 -10.86 1.78 -34.28
N LYS A 332 -10.62 3.09 -34.33
CA LYS A 332 -10.39 3.80 -35.59
C LYS A 332 -9.12 3.28 -36.26
N LYS A 333 -9.07 3.46 -37.57
CA LYS A 333 -7.85 3.17 -38.33
C LYS A 333 -6.69 4.02 -37.81
N ILE A 334 -5.53 3.38 -37.63
CA ILE A 334 -4.28 4.03 -37.24
C ILE A 334 -3.71 4.76 -38.45
N GLY A 335 -3.28 6.00 -38.20
CA GLY A 335 -2.49 6.78 -39.13
C GLY A 335 -3.30 7.80 -39.90
N ASN A 336 -2.95 9.09 -39.75
CA ASN A 336 -3.62 10.23 -40.36
C ASN A 336 -5.13 10.29 -40.07
N CYS A 337 -5.55 9.82 -38.89
CA CYS A 337 -6.94 9.85 -38.47
C CYS A 337 -7.35 11.27 -38.05
N THR A 338 -7.83 12.05 -39.03
CA THR A 338 -8.33 13.41 -38.83
C THR A 338 -9.81 13.49 -39.23
N ASN A 339 -10.56 14.31 -38.50
CA ASN A 339 -12.02 14.43 -38.48
C ASN A 339 -12.72 13.11 -38.09
N ALA A 340 -13.38 13.12 -36.92
CA ALA A 340 -14.06 11.95 -36.35
C ALA A 340 -15.10 11.32 -37.31
N ASN A 341 -15.80 12.12 -38.12
CA ASN A 341 -16.84 11.62 -39.05
C ASN A 341 -16.24 10.93 -40.28
N SER A 342 -15.09 11.40 -40.77
CA SER A 342 -14.46 10.87 -41.99
C SER A 342 -13.38 9.83 -41.71
N CYS A 343 -12.72 9.87 -40.55
CA CYS A 343 -11.77 8.83 -40.19
C CYS A 343 -12.51 7.49 -40.02
N PRO A 344 -12.20 6.47 -40.83
CA PRO A 344 -12.96 5.23 -40.82
C PRO A 344 -12.70 4.41 -39.55
N GLY A 345 -13.71 3.67 -39.10
CA GLY A 345 -13.51 2.56 -38.18
C GLY A 345 -12.65 1.49 -38.85
N GLY A 346 -11.64 0.97 -38.16
CA GLY A 346 -10.84 -0.13 -38.70
C GLY A 346 -11.61 -1.46 -38.64
N ASN A 347 -11.31 -2.35 -39.56
CA ASN A 347 -11.95 -3.68 -39.61
C ASN A 347 -11.20 -4.74 -38.77
N GLY A 348 -10.02 -4.40 -38.27
CA GLY A 348 -9.21 -5.26 -37.42
C GLY A 348 -8.67 -6.51 -38.13
N GLN A 349 -8.81 -6.62 -39.45
CA GLN A 349 -8.27 -7.75 -40.20
C GLN A 349 -6.75 -7.59 -40.35
N PRO A 350 -5.96 -8.64 -40.09
CA PRO A 350 -4.52 -8.58 -40.26
C PRO A 350 -4.16 -8.47 -41.75
N ASN A 351 -3.21 -7.59 -42.08
CA ASN A 351 -2.60 -7.51 -43.41
C ASN A 351 -1.63 -8.70 -43.65
N ALA A 352 -0.92 -8.70 -44.78
CA ALA A 352 0.04 -9.76 -45.12
C ALA A 352 1.19 -9.91 -44.11
N GLN A 353 1.49 -8.85 -43.34
CA GLN A 353 2.49 -8.82 -42.27
C GLN A 353 1.88 -9.17 -40.90
N GLY A 354 0.58 -9.49 -40.85
CA GLY A 354 -0.16 -9.78 -39.63
C GLY A 354 -0.52 -8.54 -38.81
N GLU A 355 -0.34 -7.33 -39.34
CA GLU A 355 -0.68 -6.07 -38.68
C GLU A 355 -2.15 -5.69 -38.91
N ARG A 356 -2.83 -5.24 -37.87
CA ARG A 356 -4.24 -4.79 -37.93
C ARG A 356 -4.30 -3.28 -38.12
N ASP A 357 -5.29 -2.84 -38.88
CA ASP A 357 -5.43 -1.44 -39.26
C ASP A 357 -5.84 -0.51 -38.11
N ASN A 358 -6.39 -1.04 -37.01
CA ASN A 358 -6.83 -0.30 -35.82
C ASN A 358 -5.96 -0.52 -34.57
N GLN A 359 -4.81 -1.17 -34.73
CA GLN A 359 -3.89 -1.51 -33.65
C GLN A 359 -2.57 -0.75 -33.83
N HIS A 360 -2.24 0.13 -32.88
CA HIS A 360 -0.98 0.87 -32.90
C HIS A 360 0.18 0.09 -32.26
N TYR A 361 -0.09 -1.04 -31.57
CA TYR A 361 0.90 -1.94 -30.98
C TYR A 361 1.75 -1.33 -29.84
N LEU A 362 1.30 -0.25 -29.23
CA LEU A 362 1.94 0.36 -28.06
C LEU A 362 1.07 0.13 -26.82
N MET A 363 1.64 0.31 -25.63
CA MET A 363 0.85 0.42 -24.40
C MET A 363 0.28 1.84 -24.31
N SER A 364 -1.00 2.01 -24.65
CA SER A 364 -1.68 3.29 -24.48
C SER A 364 -1.97 3.59 -23.00
N TRP A 365 -2.51 4.79 -22.73
CA TRP A 365 -2.75 5.25 -21.36
C TRP A 365 -3.74 4.38 -20.58
N TYR A 366 -4.73 3.81 -21.27
CA TYR A 366 -5.74 2.96 -20.68
C TYR A 366 -6.39 2.04 -21.73
N TYR A 367 -7.01 0.97 -21.24
CA TYR A 367 -8.21 0.45 -21.87
C TYR A 367 -9.31 0.42 -20.81
N ALA A 368 -10.57 0.47 -21.24
CA ALA A 368 -11.69 0.45 -20.32
C ALA A 368 -12.85 -0.39 -20.86
N TRP A 369 -13.66 -0.90 -19.94
CA TRP A 369 -14.84 -1.67 -20.27
C TRP A 369 -15.96 -1.38 -19.28
N GLY A 370 -17.20 -1.53 -19.74
CA GLY A 370 -18.37 -1.32 -18.91
C GLY A 370 -19.61 -1.96 -19.48
N GLY A 371 -20.68 -1.96 -18.70
CA GLY A 371 -21.95 -2.54 -19.12
C GLY A 371 -23.09 -2.14 -18.20
N ALA A 372 -24.30 -2.18 -18.74
CA ALA A 372 -25.48 -1.95 -17.93
C ALA A 372 -25.61 -3.05 -16.88
N THR A 373 -25.79 -2.67 -15.61
CA THR A 373 -26.16 -3.63 -14.55
C THR A 373 -27.65 -3.95 -14.61
N ASP A 374 -28.46 -3.04 -15.18
CA ASP A 374 -29.83 -3.34 -15.57
C ASP A 374 -29.84 -4.16 -16.86
N THR A 375 -30.20 -5.43 -16.76
CA THR A 375 -30.25 -6.35 -17.90
C THR A 375 -31.25 -5.93 -18.97
N ASN A 376 -32.24 -5.09 -18.65
CA ASN A 376 -33.20 -4.59 -19.64
C ASN A 376 -32.59 -3.55 -20.59
N ALA A 377 -31.51 -2.86 -20.17
CA ALA A 377 -30.79 -1.94 -21.04
C ALA A 377 -29.92 -2.69 -22.07
N GLY A 378 -29.42 -3.88 -21.71
CA GLY A 378 -28.91 -4.87 -22.67
C GLY A 378 -27.65 -4.49 -23.45
N TRP A 379 -26.74 -3.69 -22.88
CA TRP A 379 -25.50 -3.27 -23.56
C TRP A 379 -24.25 -3.44 -22.69
N ALA A 380 -23.11 -3.61 -23.36
CA ALA A 380 -21.77 -3.51 -22.80
C ALA A 380 -20.81 -2.89 -23.84
N TRP A 381 -19.72 -2.29 -23.39
CA TRP A 381 -18.76 -1.59 -24.24
C TRP A 381 -17.31 -1.86 -23.83
N ARG A 382 -16.39 -1.67 -24.77
CA ARG A 382 -14.93 -1.68 -24.57
C ARG A 382 -14.28 -0.59 -25.42
N ILE A 383 -13.23 0.02 -24.89
CA ILE A 383 -12.39 0.99 -25.59
C ILE A 383 -10.92 0.67 -25.30
N GLY A 384 -10.05 0.89 -26.28
CA GLY A 384 -8.61 1.04 -26.05
C GLY A 384 -8.29 2.48 -25.62
N SER A 385 -7.15 3.01 -26.07
CA SER A 385 -6.87 4.45 -25.98
C SER A 385 -5.99 4.88 -27.14
N SER A 386 -6.30 6.05 -27.69
CA SER A 386 -5.56 6.62 -28.83
C SER A 386 -4.25 7.29 -28.40
N HIS A 387 -4.03 7.49 -27.10
CA HIS A 387 -2.94 8.27 -26.54
C HIS A 387 -1.87 7.36 -25.94
N ASN A 388 -0.63 7.50 -26.41
CA ASN A 388 0.48 6.62 -26.03
C ASN A 388 1.60 7.43 -25.43
N HIS A 389 1.98 7.12 -24.18
CA HIS A 389 3.09 7.76 -23.48
C HIS A 389 4.29 6.82 -23.42
N PHE A 390 5.51 7.32 -23.67
CA PHE A 390 6.71 6.48 -23.62
C PHE A 390 6.90 5.83 -22.24
N GLY A 391 6.47 6.53 -21.17
CA GLY A 391 6.49 6.07 -19.79
C GLY A 391 5.74 4.76 -19.51
N TYR A 392 4.79 4.39 -20.38
CA TYR A 392 3.94 3.20 -20.22
C TYR A 392 4.50 1.97 -20.93
N GLN A 393 5.47 2.14 -21.83
CA GLN A 393 5.97 1.02 -22.64
C GLN A 393 6.76 0.04 -21.75
N ASN A 394 6.73 -1.25 -22.10
CA ASN A 394 7.40 -2.31 -21.36
C ASN A 394 7.95 -3.39 -22.33
N PRO A 395 9.14 -3.18 -22.89
CA PRO A 395 9.72 -4.11 -23.86
C PRO A 395 10.10 -5.46 -23.23
N LEU A 396 10.37 -5.52 -21.92
CA LEU A 396 10.62 -6.81 -21.26
C LEU A 396 9.35 -7.67 -21.20
N ALA A 397 8.22 -7.09 -20.79
CA ALA A 397 6.93 -7.80 -20.80
C ALA A 397 6.54 -8.21 -22.23
N ALA A 398 6.71 -7.32 -23.22
CA ALA A 398 6.42 -7.63 -24.62
C ALA A 398 7.30 -8.77 -25.16
N TRP A 399 8.59 -8.78 -24.81
CA TRP A 399 9.49 -9.87 -25.16
C TRP A 399 9.14 -11.18 -24.45
N ALA A 400 8.77 -11.14 -23.17
CA ALA A 400 8.34 -12.30 -22.42
C ALA A 400 7.11 -12.96 -23.08
N LEU A 401 6.05 -12.19 -23.31
CA LEU A 401 4.77 -12.66 -23.86
C LEU A 401 4.85 -13.10 -25.33
N SER A 402 5.87 -12.66 -26.07
CA SER A 402 6.06 -13.04 -27.48
C SER A 402 7.02 -14.22 -27.67
N THR A 403 8.11 -14.27 -26.90
CA THR A 403 9.23 -15.18 -27.17
C THR A 403 9.38 -16.31 -26.15
N GLN A 404 9.02 -16.09 -24.88
CA GLN A 404 9.26 -17.06 -23.83
C GLN A 404 8.13 -18.09 -23.83
N ALA A 405 8.48 -19.36 -24.07
CA ALA A 405 7.51 -20.43 -24.34
C ALA A 405 6.43 -20.55 -23.25
N GLU A 406 6.82 -20.43 -21.98
CA GLU A 406 5.94 -20.51 -20.81
C GLU A 406 5.04 -19.27 -20.62
N PHE A 407 5.39 -18.12 -21.21
CA PHE A 407 4.63 -16.87 -21.12
C PHE A 407 3.75 -16.59 -22.34
N LYS A 408 3.76 -17.45 -23.36
CA LYS A 408 2.91 -17.24 -24.55
C LYS A 408 1.44 -17.29 -24.14
N PRO A 409 0.66 -16.22 -24.38
CA PRO A 409 -0.77 -16.24 -24.07
C PRO A 409 -1.51 -17.31 -24.88
N LEU A 410 -2.67 -17.72 -24.37
CA LEU A 410 -3.43 -18.83 -24.95
C LEU A 410 -4.11 -18.45 -26.26
N SER A 411 -4.48 -17.18 -26.46
CA SER A 411 -5.08 -16.71 -27.71
C SER A 411 -4.11 -16.86 -28.90
N PRO A 412 -4.54 -17.47 -30.02
CA PRO A 412 -3.66 -17.80 -31.15
C PRO A 412 -2.83 -16.64 -31.74
N SER A 413 -3.38 -15.43 -31.80
CA SER A 413 -2.70 -14.26 -32.36
C SER A 413 -1.86 -13.49 -31.35
N ALA A 414 -2.04 -13.72 -30.04
CA ALA A 414 -1.54 -12.86 -28.99
C ALA A 414 -0.01 -12.77 -28.93
N ALA A 415 0.70 -13.91 -29.00
CA ALA A 415 2.17 -13.90 -29.00
C ALA A 415 2.74 -13.15 -30.23
N GLY A 416 2.05 -13.25 -31.38
CA GLY A 416 2.39 -12.51 -32.59
C GLY A 416 2.15 -11.01 -32.44
N ASP A 417 1.05 -10.59 -31.80
CA ASP A 417 0.77 -9.19 -31.50
C ASP A 417 1.80 -8.60 -30.53
N TRP A 418 2.20 -9.34 -29.49
CA TRP A 418 3.27 -8.94 -28.58
C TRP A 418 4.63 -8.82 -29.26
N GLY A 419 4.93 -9.68 -30.25
CA GLY A 419 6.16 -9.56 -31.03
C GLY A 419 6.21 -8.28 -31.88
N LYS A 420 5.06 -7.90 -32.46
CA LYS A 420 4.90 -6.61 -33.14
C LYS A 420 4.98 -5.45 -32.17
N SER A 421 4.37 -5.58 -30.99
CA SER A 421 4.44 -4.57 -29.92
C SER A 421 5.87 -4.34 -29.45
N LEU A 422 6.66 -5.38 -29.21
CA LEU A 422 8.07 -5.24 -28.86
C LEU A 422 8.83 -4.40 -29.89
N THR A 423 8.64 -4.72 -31.18
CA THR A 423 9.28 -3.96 -32.26
C THR A 423 8.83 -2.52 -32.27
N ARG A 424 7.52 -2.28 -32.23
CA ARG A 424 6.93 -0.94 -32.26
C ARG A 424 7.34 -0.09 -31.05
N GLN A 425 7.42 -0.67 -29.86
CA GLN A 425 7.89 0.02 -28.66
C GLN A 425 9.35 0.45 -28.81
N MET A 426 10.25 -0.41 -29.32
CA MET A 426 11.65 -0.04 -29.51
C MET A 426 11.83 1.06 -30.57
N GLU A 427 11.03 1.02 -31.64
CA GLU A 427 10.97 2.12 -32.61
C GLU A 427 10.49 3.42 -31.97
N PHE A 428 9.46 3.35 -31.11
CA PHE A 428 8.87 4.50 -30.43
C PHE A 428 9.86 5.19 -29.49
N TYR A 429 10.61 4.44 -28.68
CA TYR A 429 11.68 4.99 -27.86
C TYR A 429 12.76 5.67 -28.72
N ARG A 430 13.15 5.04 -29.83
CA ARG A 430 14.17 5.61 -30.72
C ARG A 430 13.68 6.90 -31.38
N TRP A 431 12.43 6.92 -31.81
CA TRP A 431 11.78 8.08 -32.41
C TRP A 431 11.67 9.26 -31.44
N LEU A 432 11.32 9.01 -30.18
CA LEU A 432 11.14 10.06 -29.16
C LEU A 432 12.45 10.51 -28.50
N GLN A 433 13.58 9.85 -28.80
CA GLN A 433 14.84 10.19 -28.16
C GLN A 433 15.34 11.55 -28.65
N SER A 434 15.36 12.52 -27.75
CA SER A 434 15.83 13.89 -27.99
C SER A 434 17.29 13.95 -28.43
N ALA A 435 17.69 15.10 -28.98
CA ALA A 435 19.08 15.41 -29.26
C ALA A 435 19.97 15.28 -28.00
N ASP A 436 19.45 15.64 -26.83
CA ASP A 436 20.16 15.59 -25.55
C ASP A 436 20.27 14.18 -24.97
N GLY A 437 19.25 13.33 -25.14
CA GLY A 437 19.27 11.91 -24.77
C GLY A 437 18.03 11.42 -24.02
N ALA A 438 17.27 12.32 -23.40
CA ALA A 438 15.97 12.01 -22.77
C ALA A 438 14.90 11.61 -23.80
N ILE A 439 13.85 10.94 -23.36
CA ILE A 439 12.75 10.47 -24.22
C ILE A 439 11.54 11.40 -24.10
N ALA A 440 11.06 11.96 -25.22
CA ALA A 440 9.89 12.83 -25.26
C ALA A 440 8.56 12.10 -25.01
N GLY A 441 7.46 12.85 -24.92
CA GLY A 441 6.19 12.36 -24.35
C GLY A 441 5.60 11.17 -25.08
N GLY A 442 5.17 11.34 -26.33
CA GLY A 442 4.58 10.25 -27.06
C GLY A 442 3.88 10.63 -28.35
N ALA A 443 2.79 9.92 -28.63
CA ALA A 443 1.96 10.17 -29.82
C ALA A 443 0.49 9.86 -29.57
N THR A 444 -0.36 10.49 -30.37
CA THR A 444 -1.80 10.23 -30.39
C THR A 444 -2.33 9.92 -31.79
N ASN A 445 -3.27 8.98 -31.89
CA ASN A 445 -4.09 8.78 -33.08
C ASN A 445 -5.33 9.69 -33.10
N SER A 446 -5.66 10.35 -31.98
CA SER A 446 -6.83 11.22 -31.82
C SER A 446 -6.40 12.59 -31.31
N TRP A 447 -6.03 13.48 -32.22
CA TRP A 447 -5.59 14.83 -31.84
C TRP A 447 -6.71 15.57 -31.10
N GLY A 448 -6.38 16.16 -29.93
CA GLY A 448 -7.35 16.79 -29.03
C GLY A 448 -8.40 15.83 -28.47
N GLY A 449 -8.24 14.52 -28.67
CA GLY A 449 -9.20 13.48 -28.30
C GLY A 449 -10.56 13.53 -29.04
N ASP A 450 -10.64 14.31 -30.12
CA ASP A 450 -11.80 14.41 -31.03
C ASP A 450 -11.39 14.12 -32.50
N TYR A 451 -10.28 13.41 -32.69
CA TYR A 451 -9.66 13.16 -33.98
C TYR A 451 -9.50 14.45 -34.81
N LEU A 452 -9.11 15.56 -34.17
CA LEU A 452 -9.00 16.85 -34.85
C LEU A 452 -7.83 16.87 -35.85
N THR A 453 -7.76 17.93 -36.66
CA THR A 453 -6.57 18.16 -37.50
C THR A 453 -5.44 18.74 -36.63
N PRO A 454 -4.26 18.10 -36.57
CA PRO A 454 -3.11 18.64 -35.85
C PRO A 454 -2.49 19.83 -36.60
N PRO A 455 -1.63 20.64 -35.95
CA PRO A 455 -0.88 21.68 -36.62
C PRO A 455 -0.10 21.17 -37.85
N ALA A 456 -0.03 21.99 -38.90
CA ALA A 456 0.71 21.65 -40.11
C ALA A 456 2.20 21.38 -39.78
N GLY A 457 2.74 20.28 -40.32
CA GLY A 457 4.13 19.89 -40.07
C GLY A 457 4.37 19.12 -38.75
N THR A 458 3.31 18.73 -38.03
CA THR A 458 3.43 17.84 -36.87
C THR A 458 4.08 16.51 -37.27
N ALA A 459 5.16 16.14 -36.58
CA ALA A 459 5.88 14.89 -36.82
C ALA A 459 5.00 13.68 -36.56
N THR A 460 5.19 12.60 -37.32
CA THR A 460 4.37 11.39 -37.19
C THR A 460 5.16 10.12 -36.90
N PHE A 461 4.51 9.17 -36.22
CA PHE A 461 5.00 7.82 -35.96
C PHE A 461 3.96 6.81 -36.41
N HIS A 462 4.23 6.12 -37.53
CA HIS A 462 3.23 5.26 -38.19
C HIS A 462 1.88 5.98 -38.43
N GLY A 463 1.98 7.29 -38.73
CA GLY A 463 0.83 8.18 -38.96
C GLY A 463 0.13 8.71 -37.71
N MET A 464 0.48 8.26 -36.50
CA MET A 464 0.06 8.94 -35.26
C MET A 464 0.86 10.23 -35.08
N PHE A 465 0.28 11.24 -34.44
CA PHE A 465 0.87 12.57 -34.30
C PHE A 465 1.68 12.70 -33.02
N TYR A 466 2.87 13.31 -33.10
CA TYR A 466 3.69 13.62 -31.92
C TYR A 466 2.93 14.47 -30.92
N ASP A 467 2.94 14.03 -29.67
CA ASP A 467 2.39 14.75 -28.54
C ASP A 467 3.47 14.87 -27.46
N GLU A 468 3.80 16.10 -27.09
CA GLU A 468 4.79 16.40 -26.05
C GLU A 468 4.29 15.96 -24.66
N LYS A 469 2.97 15.98 -24.44
CA LYS A 469 2.31 15.80 -23.15
C LYS A 469 1.05 14.92 -23.29
N PRO A 470 1.21 13.65 -23.69
CA PRO A 470 0.07 12.75 -23.88
C PRO A 470 -0.87 12.71 -22.68
N VAL A 471 -2.17 12.84 -22.97
CA VAL A 471 -3.29 12.76 -22.00
C VAL A 471 -3.43 13.96 -21.07
N TYR A 472 -2.45 14.24 -20.21
CA TYR A 472 -2.60 15.26 -19.15
C TYR A 472 -1.74 16.49 -19.38
N HIS A 473 -2.34 17.66 -19.15
CA HIS A 473 -1.75 18.98 -19.33
C HIS A 473 -1.63 19.79 -18.02
N ASP A 474 -2.25 19.35 -16.91
CA ASP A 474 -2.13 19.96 -15.57
C ASP A 474 -1.79 18.93 -14.47
N PRO A 475 -0.49 18.72 -14.16
CA PRO A 475 0.65 19.17 -14.95
C PRO A 475 0.78 18.40 -16.27
N ALA A 476 1.57 18.93 -17.20
CA ALA A 476 1.88 18.23 -18.44
C ALA A 476 2.60 16.89 -18.15
N SER A 477 2.07 15.80 -18.70
CA SER A 477 2.40 14.41 -18.31
C SER A 477 3.89 14.08 -18.35
N ASN A 478 4.63 14.63 -19.34
CA ASN A 478 6.04 14.33 -19.55
C ASN A 478 6.99 15.39 -18.96
N THR A 479 6.49 16.25 -18.08
CA THR A 479 7.35 17.14 -17.29
C THR A 479 8.02 16.38 -16.13
N TRP A 480 7.50 15.22 -15.75
CA TRP A 480 8.04 14.46 -14.63
C TRP A 480 9.16 13.49 -15.05
N PHE A 481 10.35 13.65 -14.47
CA PHE A 481 11.50 12.77 -14.73
C PHE A 481 11.25 11.31 -14.32
N GLY A 482 10.30 11.03 -13.42
CA GLY A 482 10.00 9.68 -12.98
C GLY A 482 9.67 8.71 -14.13
N PHE A 483 8.96 9.16 -15.17
CA PHE A 483 8.71 8.35 -16.36
C PHE A 483 9.99 7.98 -17.12
N GLN A 484 11.02 8.83 -17.09
CA GLN A 484 12.32 8.50 -17.68
C GLN A 484 12.92 7.31 -16.95
N ALA A 485 12.97 7.37 -15.62
CA ALA A 485 13.56 6.31 -14.79
C ALA A 485 12.78 4.99 -14.92
N TRP A 486 11.45 5.01 -14.72
CA TRP A 486 10.61 3.81 -14.77
C TRP A 486 10.65 3.11 -16.12
N SER A 487 10.56 3.87 -17.21
CA SER A 487 10.45 3.29 -18.54
C SER A 487 11.80 2.79 -19.05
N MET A 488 12.87 3.56 -18.84
CA MET A 488 14.22 3.15 -19.22
C MET A 488 14.75 2.00 -18.38
N GLN A 489 14.26 1.82 -17.15
CA GLN A 489 14.51 0.63 -16.34
C GLN A 489 14.06 -0.64 -17.06
N ARG A 490 12.85 -0.64 -17.66
CA ARG A 490 12.31 -1.76 -18.43
C ARG A 490 13.11 -2.02 -19.72
N VAL A 491 13.58 -0.95 -20.38
CA VAL A 491 14.48 -1.05 -21.54
C VAL A 491 15.83 -1.68 -21.13
N ALA A 492 16.38 -1.28 -19.98
CA ALA A 492 17.62 -1.85 -19.44
C ALA A 492 17.50 -3.32 -19.08
N GLU A 493 16.39 -3.72 -18.45
CA GLU A 493 16.12 -5.13 -18.18
C GLU A 493 15.94 -5.95 -19.44
N TYR A 494 15.21 -5.43 -20.43
CA TYR A 494 15.09 -6.07 -21.75
C TYR A 494 16.47 -6.24 -22.40
N TYR A 495 17.30 -5.20 -22.41
CA TYR A 495 18.67 -5.30 -22.92
C TYR A 495 19.50 -6.33 -22.16
N TYR A 496 19.40 -6.36 -20.83
CA TYR A 496 20.10 -7.33 -20.00
C TYR A 496 19.70 -8.77 -20.35
N ALA A 497 18.39 -9.05 -20.41
CA ALA A 497 17.84 -10.38 -20.69
C ALA A 497 18.10 -10.85 -22.13
N SER A 498 17.92 -9.97 -23.13
CA SER A 498 17.94 -10.35 -24.55
C SER A 498 19.26 -10.05 -25.27
N GLY A 499 19.99 -9.02 -24.83
CA GLY A 499 21.12 -8.47 -25.59
C GLY A 499 20.74 -7.63 -26.81
N ASP A 500 19.47 -7.23 -26.97
CA ASP A 500 19.00 -6.49 -28.15
C ASP A 500 19.75 -5.15 -28.37
N ALA A 501 20.35 -5.01 -29.55
CA ALA A 501 21.16 -3.85 -29.91
C ALA A 501 20.35 -2.55 -30.03
N ARG A 502 19.05 -2.62 -30.34
CA ARG A 502 18.16 -1.45 -30.39
C ARG A 502 18.02 -0.86 -28.99
N ALA A 503 17.83 -1.72 -27.99
CA ALA A 503 17.73 -1.29 -26.59
C ALA A 503 19.04 -0.67 -26.11
N LYS A 504 20.18 -1.29 -26.44
CA LYS A 504 21.50 -0.71 -26.16
C LYS A 504 21.66 0.69 -26.76
N THR A 505 21.26 0.88 -28.01
CA THR A 505 21.38 2.16 -28.72
C THR A 505 20.62 3.28 -28.01
N VAL A 506 19.39 3.01 -27.55
CA VAL A 506 18.61 3.97 -26.77
C VAL A 506 19.28 4.22 -25.41
N LEU A 507 19.67 3.16 -24.70
CA LEU A 507 20.26 3.24 -23.37
C LEU A 507 21.61 3.98 -23.34
N ASP A 508 22.49 3.75 -24.31
CA ASP A 508 23.82 4.37 -24.35
C ASP A 508 23.71 5.91 -24.30
N LYS A 509 22.77 6.47 -25.08
CA LYS A 509 22.54 7.92 -25.12
C LYS A 509 21.79 8.41 -23.88
N TRP A 510 20.77 7.68 -23.42
CA TRP A 510 19.98 8.07 -22.26
C TRP A 510 20.79 8.03 -20.96
N VAL A 511 21.56 6.96 -20.71
CA VAL A 511 22.38 6.79 -19.51
C VAL A 511 23.46 7.87 -19.45
N ALA A 512 24.08 8.21 -20.58
CA ALA A 512 25.03 9.32 -20.64
C ALA A 512 24.39 10.64 -20.21
N TRP A 513 23.21 10.97 -20.74
CA TRP A 513 22.47 12.19 -20.39
C TRP A 513 22.03 12.21 -18.92
N ALA A 514 21.35 11.17 -18.44
CA ALA A 514 20.81 11.14 -17.07
C ALA A 514 21.94 11.16 -16.02
N SER A 515 23.04 10.44 -16.27
CA SER A 515 24.20 10.42 -15.38
C SER A 515 24.91 11.77 -15.32
N ALA A 516 25.07 12.45 -16.46
CA ALA A 516 25.69 13.78 -16.52
C ALA A 516 24.87 14.85 -15.79
N ASN A 517 23.56 14.63 -15.62
CA ASN A 517 22.66 15.54 -14.92
C ASN A 517 22.32 15.08 -13.49
N THR A 518 23.11 14.15 -12.95
CA THR A 518 23.01 13.72 -11.55
C THR A 518 24.19 14.25 -10.76
N VAL A 519 23.92 14.86 -9.61
CA VAL A 519 24.95 15.47 -8.76
C VAL A 519 25.07 14.68 -7.47
N LEU A 520 26.26 14.14 -7.21
CA LEU A 520 26.63 13.56 -5.92
C LEU A 520 27.29 14.66 -5.07
N LYS A 521 26.69 15.00 -3.93
CA LYS A 521 27.15 16.13 -3.10
C LYS A 521 28.21 15.72 -2.09
N ALA A 522 29.06 16.66 -1.66
CA ALA A 522 30.13 16.38 -0.69
C ALA A 522 29.61 15.97 0.69
N ASP A 523 28.41 16.41 1.07
CA ASP A 523 27.74 16.10 2.34
C ASP A 523 27.17 14.67 2.44
N GLY A 524 27.32 13.87 1.39
CA GLY A 524 26.79 12.51 1.31
C GLY A 524 25.38 12.41 0.75
N THR A 525 24.74 13.52 0.34
CA THR A 525 23.44 13.52 -0.36
C THR A 525 23.62 13.50 -1.88
N TYR A 526 22.52 13.56 -2.63
CA TYR A 526 22.50 13.61 -4.08
C TYR A 526 21.32 14.46 -4.59
N THR A 527 21.36 14.84 -5.86
CA THR A 527 20.19 15.33 -6.60
C THR A 527 20.17 14.72 -8.00
N ILE A 528 18.98 14.33 -8.43
CA ILE A 528 18.66 13.84 -9.78
C ILE A 528 17.71 14.85 -10.47
N PRO A 529 17.55 14.81 -11.80
CA PRO A 529 16.56 15.66 -12.48
C PRO A 529 15.14 15.41 -11.92
N ASN A 530 14.32 16.45 -11.90
CA ASN A 530 12.94 16.36 -11.40
C ASN A 530 11.92 16.82 -12.46
N THR A 531 11.86 18.12 -12.71
CA THR A 531 10.97 18.73 -13.70
C THR A 531 11.72 18.95 -15.01
N LEU A 532 11.10 18.54 -16.11
CA LEU A 532 11.59 18.64 -17.48
C LEU A 532 10.73 19.63 -18.27
N ALA A 533 11.36 20.40 -19.14
CA ALA A 533 10.72 21.22 -20.14
C ALA A 533 11.18 20.79 -21.53
N TRP A 534 10.25 20.71 -22.47
CA TRP A 534 10.47 20.20 -23.82
C TRP A 534 10.33 21.33 -24.84
N SER A 535 10.99 21.17 -25.99
CA SER A 535 10.82 22.06 -27.13
C SER A 535 11.18 21.36 -28.43
N GLY A 536 10.55 21.81 -29.52
CA GLY A 536 10.69 21.22 -30.85
C GLY A 536 9.90 19.92 -30.98
N GLN A 537 10.26 19.11 -31.97
CA GLN A 537 9.60 17.84 -32.27
C GLN A 537 10.63 16.86 -32.85
N PRO A 538 10.40 15.53 -32.75
CA PRO A 538 11.21 14.56 -33.47
C PRO A 538 11.06 14.73 -34.99
N ASP A 539 11.97 14.13 -35.76
CA ASP A 539 11.75 13.94 -37.19
C ASP A 539 10.58 12.94 -37.39
N THR A 540 9.84 13.01 -38.49
CA THR A 540 8.84 11.97 -38.81
C THR A 540 9.52 10.61 -38.93
N TRP A 541 8.95 9.60 -38.27
CA TRP A 541 9.55 8.27 -38.18
C TRP A 541 9.68 7.60 -39.56
N ASN A 542 10.88 7.09 -39.82
CA ASN A 542 11.17 6.23 -40.95
C ASN A 542 12.09 5.10 -40.46
N ALA A 543 11.56 3.88 -40.37
CA ALA A 543 12.31 2.74 -39.84
C ALA A 543 13.56 2.39 -40.68
N ALA A 544 13.56 2.69 -41.99
CA ALA A 544 14.71 2.45 -42.85
C ALA A 544 15.82 3.50 -42.67
N THR A 545 15.45 4.73 -42.31
CA THR A 545 16.39 5.85 -42.08
C THR A 545 15.92 6.69 -40.88
N PRO A 546 16.11 6.18 -39.64
CA PRO A 546 15.64 6.89 -38.45
C PRO A 546 16.27 8.29 -38.35
N GLY A 547 15.44 9.29 -38.08
CA GLY A 547 15.86 10.68 -37.93
C GLY A 547 16.87 10.90 -36.79
N ALA A 548 17.57 12.03 -36.86
CA ALA A 548 18.55 12.43 -35.84
C ALA A 548 17.92 13.19 -34.67
N ASN A 549 16.68 13.69 -34.85
CA ASN A 549 15.93 14.49 -33.88
C ASN A 549 16.70 15.73 -33.39
N ALA A 550 17.45 16.37 -34.28
CA ALA A 550 18.33 17.50 -33.93
C ALA A 550 17.57 18.67 -33.29
N ASN A 551 16.29 18.85 -33.63
CA ASN A 551 15.44 19.92 -33.15
C ASN A 551 14.63 19.57 -31.90
N LEU A 552 14.61 18.30 -31.46
CA LEU A 552 13.93 17.87 -30.24
C LEU A 552 14.86 18.03 -29.04
N ARG A 553 14.52 18.93 -28.12
CA ARG A 553 15.38 19.34 -27.00
C ARG A 553 14.67 19.14 -25.67
N VAL A 554 15.44 18.83 -24.63
CA VAL A 554 14.97 18.83 -23.23
C VAL A 554 15.82 19.78 -22.39
N LYS A 555 15.16 20.49 -21.47
CA LYS A 555 15.78 21.29 -20.43
C LYS A 555 15.35 20.75 -19.07
N ILE A 556 16.31 20.60 -18.16
CA ILE A 556 16.02 20.32 -16.75
C ILE A 556 15.67 21.65 -16.07
N VAL A 557 14.48 21.72 -15.50
CA VAL A 557 13.95 22.90 -14.82
C VAL A 557 14.46 22.94 -13.38
N ASP A 558 14.39 21.81 -12.69
CA ASP A 558 14.86 21.64 -11.31
C ASP A 558 15.32 20.20 -11.04
N SER A 559 15.78 19.97 -9.80
CA SER A 559 16.32 18.69 -9.34
C SER A 559 15.73 18.29 -8.00
N THR A 560 15.65 17.00 -7.73
CA THR A 560 15.08 16.42 -6.49
C THR A 560 16.05 15.41 -5.87
N ASN A 561 15.81 15.07 -4.61
CA ASN A 561 16.39 13.93 -3.91
C ASN A 561 15.38 12.78 -3.71
N ASP A 562 14.27 12.77 -4.47
CA ASP A 562 13.27 11.71 -4.45
C ASP A 562 13.92 10.31 -4.41
N VAL A 563 13.58 9.54 -3.37
CA VAL A 563 14.16 8.23 -3.09
C VAL A 563 13.61 7.13 -3.99
N GLY A 564 12.34 7.22 -4.40
CA GLY A 564 11.71 6.24 -5.29
C GLY A 564 12.26 6.34 -6.70
N ILE A 565 12.36 7.56 -7.24
CA ILE A 565 12.89 7.80 -8.59
C ILE A 565 14.40 7.60 -8.65
N ALA A 566 15.14 7.93 -7.58
CA ALA A 566 16.56 7.59 -7.50
C ALA A 566 16.80 6.08 -7.47
N ALA A 567 15.94 5.31 -6.79
CA ALA A 567 15.98 3.85 -6.82
C ALA A 567 15.69 3.30 -8.22
N ALA A 568 14.61 3.74 -8.88
CA ALA A 568 14.30 3.38 -10.25
C ALA A 568 15.47 3.68 -11.21
N PHE A 569 16.09 4.86 -11.06
CA PHE A 569 17.25 5.24 -11.87
C PHE A 569 18.48 4.35 -11.58
N ALA A 570 18.75 4.04 -10.31
CA ALA A 570 19.81 3.11 -9.94
C ALA A 570 19.58 1.73 -10.56
N ARG A 571 18.33 1.22 -10.61
CA ARG A 571 17.99 -0.04 -11.29
C ARG A 571 18.33 0.00 -12.78
N THR A 572 17.99 1.08 -13.48
CA THR A 572 18.40 1.28 -14.88
C THR A 572 19.92 1.17 -15.05
N LEU A 573 20.67 1.86 -14.19
CA LEU A 573 22.13 1.84 -14.20
C LEU A 573 22.74 0.48 -13.85
N ILE A 574 22.11 -0.30 -12.97
CA ILE A 574 22.53 -1.66 -12.59
C ILE A 574 22.43 -2.60 -13.79
N TYR A 575 21.25 -2.71 -14.39
CA TYR A 575 21.00 -3.61 -15.51
C TYR A 575 21.80 -3.22 -16.75
N TYR A 576 21.81 -1.93 -17.11
CA TYR A 576 22.62 -1.43 -18.21
C TYR A 576 24.11 -1.61 -17.94
N GLY A 577 24.57 -1.19 -16.76
CA GLY A 577 25.98 -1.23 -16.37
C GLY A 577 26.54 -2.64 -16.41
N ALA A 578 25.77 -3.62 -15.92
CA ALA A 578 26.15 -5.03 -16.00
C ALA A 578 26.24 -5.55 -17.44
N LYS A 579 25.21 -5.32 -18.27
CA LYS A 579 25.15 -5.85 -19.63
C LYS A 579 26.13 -5.17 -20.60
N ALA A 580 26.25 -3.85 -20.52
CA ALA A 580 27.16 -3.06 -21.35
C ALA A 580 28.60 -3.05 -20.83
N ASN A 581 28.85 -3.67 -19.67
CA ASN A 581 30.11 -3.55 -18.92
C ASN A 581 30.54 -2.09 -18.66
N ASN A 582 29.58 -1.22 -18.33
CA ASN A 582 29.81 0.21 -18.11
C ASN A 582 30.12 0.47 -16.62
N GLN A 583 31.40 0.66 -16.29
CA GLN A 583 31.84 0.87 -14.91
C GLN A 583 31.35 2.19 -14.27
N PRO A 584 31.33 3.34 -14.98
CA PRO A 584 30.73 4.56 -14.46
C PRO A 584 29.27 4.40 -14.02
N ALA A 585 28.45 3.71 -14.82
CA ALA A 585 27.04 3.45 -14.49
C ALA A 585 26.90 2.60 -13.21
N LYS A 586 27.67 1.50 -13.10
CA LYS A 586 27.71 0.66 -11.89
C LYS A 586 28.10 1.47 -10.65
N THR A 587 29.10 2.34 -10.78
CA THR A 587 29.60 3.19 -9.69
C THR A 587 28.56 4.20 -9.25
N LEU A 588 27.90 4.88 -10.20
CA LEU A 588 26.83 5.84 -9.89
C LEU A 588 25.64 5.15 -9.22
N ALA A 589 25.23 3.96 -9.69
CA ALA A 589 24.16 3.19 -9.06
C ALA A 589 24.48 2.88 -7.59
N LYS A 590 25.71 2.40 -7.31
CA LYS A 590 26.17 2.14 -5.95
C LYS A 590 26.09 3.41 -5.08
N GLN A 591 26.60 4.53 -5.60
CA GLN A 591 26.62 5.81 -4.89
C GLN A 591 25.21 6.31 -4.56
N LEU A 592 24.25 6.21 -5.49
CA LEU A 592 22.87 6.59 -5.22
C LEU A 592 22.27 5.72 -4.10
N LEU A 593 22.43 4.40 -4.17
CA LEU A 593 21.91 3.49 -3.16
C LEU A 593 22.56 3.69 -1.77
N ASP A 594 23.88 3.86 -1.71
CA ASP A 594 24.59 4.09 -0.45
C ASP A 594 24.20 5.41 0.21
N ARG A 595 24.06 6.47 -0.59
CA ARG A 595 23.68 7.80 -0.09
C ARG A 595 22.23 7.82 0.39
N MET A 596 21.32 7.20 -0.38
CA MET A 596 19.94 6.99 0.08
C MET A 596 19.90 6.25 1.41
N TRP A 597 20.57 5.09 1.48
CA TRP A 597 20.60 4.26 2.67
C TRP A 597 21.19 4.99 3.88
N ALA A 598 22.25 5.78 3.68
CA ALA A 598 22.91 6.49 4.77
C ALA A 598 22.18 7.75 5.25
N LYS A 599 21.40 8.42 4.38
CA LYS A 599 20.86 9.76 4.67
C LYS A 599 19.35 9.83 4.82
N HIS A 600 18.60 8.86 4.31
CA HIS A 600 17.15 8.98 4.18
C HIS A 600 16.36 7.95 4.99
N GLN A 601 17.00 7.11 5.81
CA GLN A 601 16.28 6.14 6.63
C GLN A 601 15.53 6.76 7.82
N ASP A 602 14.38 6.17 8.13
CA ASP A 602 13.73 6.26 9.44
C ASP A 602 13.21 4.89 9.92
N SER A 603 12.32 4.88 10.92
CA SER A 603 11.79 3.64 11.51
C SER A 603 10.92 2.82 10.55
N VAL A 604 10.29 3.44 9.56
CA VAL A 604 9.28 2.78 8.71
C VAL A 604 9.70 2.68 7.24
N GLY A 605 10.75 3.40 6.81
CA GLY A 605 11.28 3.26 5.46
C GLY A 605 12.46 4.17 5.17
N LEU A 606 12.49 4.68 3.94
CA LEU A 606 13.36 5.76 3.49
C LEU A 606 12.50 6.92 3.01
N VAL A 607 12.82 8.15 3.41
CA VAL A 607 11.98 9.31 3.15
C VAL A 607 12.81 10.58 3.02
N VAL A 608 12.26 11.54 2.29
CA VAL A 608 12.79 12.89 2.15
C VAL A 608 11.71 13.91 2.47
N ASP A 609 12.16 15.11 2.80
CA ASP A 609 11.31 16.28 2.99
C ASP A 609 10.84 16.82 1.63
N GLU A 610 9.52 16.84 1.42
CA GLU A 610 8.87 17.31 0.19
C GLU A 610 7.97 18.51 0.50
N THR A 611 8.20 19.66 -0.13
CA THR A 611 7.33 20.84 0.05
C THR A 611 6.17 20.79 -0.94
N ARG A 612 4.93 20.78 -0.44
CA ARG A 612 3.71 20.65 -1.25
C ARG A 612 2.98 21.98 -1.41
N ALA A 613 3.58 22.89 -2.17
CA ALA A 613 2.98 24.20 -2.44
C ALA A 613 1.66 24.10 -3.24
N ASP A 614 1.50 23.03 -4.00
CA ASP A 614 0.29 22.66 -4.73
C ASP A 614 -0.92 22.44 -3.81
N TYR A 615 -0.73 22.16 -2.52
CA TYR A 615 -1.84 21.92 -1.58
C TYR A 615 -2.71 23.16 -1.31
N LYS A 616 -2.33 24.34 -1.79
CA LYS A 616 -3.25 25.49 -1.84
C LYS A 616 -4.52 25.19 -2.66
N ARG A 617 -4.45 24.22 -3.59
CA ARG A 617 -5.57 23.80 -4.44
C ARG A 617 -6.68 23.07 -3.69
N PHE A 618 -6.47 22.64 -2.44
CA PHE A 618 -7.52 22.04 -1.60
C PHE A 618 -8.76 22.95 -1.49
N THR A 619 -8.57 24.27 -1.44
CA THR A 619 -9.66 25.25 -1.28
C THR A 619 -9.87 26.11 -2.51
N GLN A 620 -9.20 25.80 -3.62
CA GLN A 620 -9.31 26.57 -4.86
C GLN A 620 -10.76 26.49 -5.40
N PRO A 621 -11.48 27.62 -5.51
CA PRO A 621 -12.76 27.65 -6.21
C PRO A 621 -12.54 27.49 -7.71
N TYR A 622 -13.60 27.08 -8.43
CA TYR A 622 -13.58 27.10 -9.88
C TYR A 622 -13.36 28.53 -10.41
N ASP A 623 -12.35 28.70 -11.25
CA ASP A 623 -12.04 29.93 -11.95
C ASP A 623 -12.44 29.80 -13.42
N PRO A 624 -13.49 30.51 -13.88
CA PRO A 624 -13.96 30.42 -15.27
C PRO A 624 -12.97 30.99 -16.29
N ALA A 625 -12.04 31.86 -15.87
CA ALA A 625 -11.04 32.48 -16.75
C ALA A 625 -9.96 31.48 -17.15
N THR A 626 -9.48 30.69 -16.19
CA THR A 626 -8.45 29.65 -16.41
C THR A 626 -9.05 28.28 -16.69
N GLY A 627 -10.28 28.04 -16.23
CA GLY A 627 -10.92 26.72 -16.25
C GLY A 627 -10.43 25.79 -15.13
N SER A 628 -9.64 26.30 -14.17
CA SER A 628 -9.08 25.52 -13.07
C SER A 628 -10.01 25.49 -11.84
N GLY A 629 -9.92 24.44 -11.04
CA GLY A 629 -10.79 24.16 -9.88
C GLY A 629 -11.94 23.21 -10.25
N VAL A 630 -12.63 22.68 -9.24
CA VAL A 630 -13.69 21.68 -9.44
C VAL A 630 -14.87 22.32 -10.19
N TYR A 631 -15.02 21.99 -11.48
CA TYR A 631 -16.17 22.43 -12.27
C TYR A 631 -17.38 21.54 -12.01
N ILE A 632 -18.56 22.15 -11.82
CA ILE A 632 -19.86 21.48 -11.81
C ILE A 632 -20.81 22.25 -12.74
N PRO A 633 -21.52 21.58 -13.68
CA PRO A 633 -22.43 22.26 -14.61
C PRO A 633 -23.51 23.07 -13.87
N GLN A 634 -23.85 24.25 -14.43
CA GLN A 634 -24.90 25.09 -13.85
C GLN A 634 -26.23 24.32 -13.72
N GLY A 635 -26.83 24.36 -12.53
CA GLY A 635 -28.07 23.66 -12.22
C GLY A 635 -27.90 22.17 -11.89
N TRP A 636 -26.70 21.60 -12.04
CA TRP A 636 -26.38 20.28 -11.50
C TRP A 636 -26.12 20.41 -10.00
N THR A 637 -26.87 19.65 -9.19
CA THR A 637 -26.64 19.55 -7.74
C THR A 637 -26.74 18.09 -7.32
N GLY A 638 -25.88 17.66 -6.41
CA GLY A 638 -25.82 16.30 -5.93
C GLY A 638 -25.23 16.17 -4.54
N THR A 639 -25.20 14.95 -4.03
CA THR A 639 -24.61 14.62 -2.72
C THR A 639 -23.76 13.37 -2.84
N ASN A 640 -22.53 13.39 -2.29
CA ASN A 640 -21.67 12.20 -2.27
C ASN A 640 -21.95 11.30 -1.05
N ALA A 641 -21.19 10.20 -0.92
CA ALA A 641 -21.37 9.25 0.17
C ALA A 641 -20.93 9.77 1.56
N GLN A 642 -20.18 10.88 1.62
CA GLN A 642 -19.86 11.58 2.87
C GLN A 642 -20.94 12.59 3.28
N GLY A 643 -22.02 12.74 2.50
CA GLY A 643 -23.06 13.74 2.72
C GLY A 643 -22.67 15.14 2.25
N ALA A 644 -21.57 15.29 1.50
CA ALA A 644 -21.12 16.57 0.98
C ALA A 644 -21.96 16.98 -0.23
N VAL A 645 -22.42 18.23 -0.23
CA VAL A 645 -23.11 18.84 -1.38
C VAL A 645 -22.09 19.08 -2.50
N ILE A 646 -22.49 18.70 -3.71
CA ILE A 646 -21.76 18.94 -4.95
C ILE A 646 -22.62 19.87 -5.80
N ASP A 647 -22.18 21.11 -5.96
CA ASP A 647 -22.81 22.14 -6.80
C ASP A 647 -21.74 23.04 -7.43
N SER A 648 -22.13 24.12 -8.11
CA SER A 648 -21.21 25.04 -8.77
C SER A 648 -20.25 25.79 -7.83
N SER A 649 -20.43 25.71 -6.51
CA SER A 649 -19.51 26.28 -5.51
C SER A 649 -18.51 25.26 -4.96
N ALA A 650 -18.54 24.01 -5.45
CA ALA A 650 -17.66 22.95 -4.99
C ALA A 650 -16.17 23.30 -5.15
N THR A 651 -15.39 22.88 -4.16
CA THR A 651 -13.93 22.88 -4.16
C THR A 651 -13.46 21.44 -3.92
N PHE A 652 -12.16 21.17 -4.12
CA PHE A 652 -11.59 19.85 -3.83
C PHE A 652 -11.92 19.37 -2.41
N LEU A 653 -11.74 20.24 -1.41
CA LEU A 653 -12.00 19.96 0.00
C LEU A 653 -13.49 19.90 0.32
N SER A 654 -14.35 20.74 -0.29
CA SER A 654 -15.77 20.75 0.08
C SER A 654 -16.48 19.45 -0.25
N ILE A 655 -16.04 18.76 -1.32
CA ILE A 655 -16.56 17.44 -1.69
C ILE A 655 -15.78 16.29 -1.04
N ARG A 656 -14.82 16.60 -0.16
CA ARG A 656 -14.00 15.64 0.60
C ARG A 656 -13.88 16.08 2.07
N PRO A 657 -15.00 16.36 2.78
CA PRO A 657 -14.96 17.00 4.09
C PRO A 657 -14.21 16.20 5.15
N LYS A 658 -14.14 14.87 5.03
CA LYS A 658 -13.38 13.99 5.94
C LYS A 658 -11.88 14.28 5.99
N TYR A 659 -11.31 15.02 5.04
CA TYR A 659 -9.93 15.49 5.17
C TYR A 659 -9.69 16.34 6.40
N LYS A 660 -10.75 16.96 6.95
CA LYS A 660 -10.69 17.73 8.20
C LYS A 660 -10.47 16.86 9.44
N ASP A 661 -10.71 15.56 9.33
CA ASP A 661 -10.50 14.57 10.39
C ASP A 661 -9.08 13.96 10.33
N ASP A 662 -8.30 14.29 9.30
CA ASP A 662 -6.94 13.79 9.13
C ASP A 662 -6.02 14.31 10.25
N PRO A 663 -5.15 13.47 10.85
CA PRO A 663 -4.21 13.92 11.89
C PRO A 663 -3.29 15.06 11.44
N GLN A 664 -2.99 15.18 10.15
CA GLN A 664 -2.19 16.25 9.57
C GLN A 664 -3.02 17.46 9.11
N TRP A 665 -4.35 17.44 9.26
CA TRP A 665 -5.22 18.56 8.91
C TRP A 665 -4.79 19.89 9.55
N PRO A 666 -4.42 19.99 10.84
CA PRO A 666 -3.99 21.25 11.44
C PRO A 666 -2.80 21.90 10.70
N LYS A 667 -1.87 21.07 10.22
CA LYS A 667 -0.69 21.52 9.46
C LYS A 667 -1.07 22.03 8.07
N LEU A 668 -1.95 21.33 7.35
CA LEU A 668 -2.48 21.82 6.09
C LEU A 668 -3.32 23.09 6.29
N LYS A 669 -4.19 23.12 7.29
CA LYS A 669 -5.05 24.28 7.58
C LYS A 669 -4.22 25.55 7.82
N ALA A 670 -3.11 25.45 8.55
CA ALA A 670 -2.22 26.60 8.75
C ALA A 670 -1.68 27.18 7.43
N TYR A 671 -1.40 26.34 6.43
CA TYR A 671 -1.02 26.79 5.09
C TYR A 671 -2.20 27.44 4.36
N LEU A 672 -3.37 26.81 4.41
CA LEU A 672 -4.59 27.32 3.78
C LEU A 672 -5.05 28.66 4.37
N ASP A 673 -4.75 28.93 5.65
CA ASP A 673 -5.02 30.20 6.34
C ASP A 673 -3.97 31.30 6.01
N GLY A 674 -3.05 31.05 5.07
CA GLY A 674 -2.05 32.03 4.60
C GLY A 674 -0.63 31.83 5.15
N GLY A 675 -0.35 30.72 5.84
CA GLY A 675 0.99 30.33 6.26
C GLY A 675 1.92 29.92 5.11
N PRO A 676 3.18 29.54 5.39
CA PRO A 676 4.09 29.00 4.39
C PRO A 676 3.70 27.56 3.96
N ALA A 677 4.10 27.16 2.75
CA ALA A 677 3.87 25.80 2.26
C ALA A 677 4.53 24.75 3.19
N PRO A 678 3.80 23.73 3.65
CA PRO A 678 4.32 22.76 4.59
C PRO A 678 5.18 21.72 3.88
N THR A 679 6.16 21.21 4.63
CA THR A 679 7.01 20.07 4.24
C THR A 679 6.40 18.77 4.73
N TRP A 680 6.43 17.74 3.91
CA TRP A 680 5.85 16.42 4.16
C TRP A 680 6.91 15.34 4.03
N ARG A 681 6.68 14.21 4.68
CA ARG A 681 7.53 13.03 4.62
C ARG A 681 6.65 11.85 4.26
N TYR A 682 6.74 11.41 3.00
CA TYR A 682 5.86 10.38 2.45
C TYR A 682 6.54 9.03 2.29
N HIS A 683 5.87 7.99 2.74
CA HIS A 683 6.23 6.60 2.54
C HIS A 683 5.32 5.97 1.49
N ARG A 684 5.42 6.45 0.24
CA ARG A 684 4.71 5.86 -0.91
C ARG A 684 5.11 4.39 -1.06
N PHE A 685 4.14 3.48 -1.09
CA PHE A 685 4.38 2.05 -1.16
C PHE A 685 5.28 1.68 -2.35
N TRP A 686 4.97 2.22 -3.54
CA TRP A 686 5.77 1.96 -4.75
C TRP A 686 7.22 2.41 -4.59
N ALA A 687 7.47 3.55 -3.95
CA ALA A 687 8.83 4.07 -3.76
C ALA A 687 9.64 3.17 -2.84
N GLN A 688 9.03 2.73 -1.72
CA GLN A 688 9.67 1.83 -0.77
C GLN A 688 9.94 0.44 -1.38
N ALA A 689 8.98 -0.07 -2.17
CA ALA A 689 9.14 -1.31 -2.92
C ALA A 689 10.25 -1.21 -3.97
N ASP A 690 10.35 -0.09 -4.70
CA ASP A 690 11.40 0.08 -5.71
C ASP A 690 12.79 0.27 -5.11
N ILE A 691 12.89 0.92 -3.93
CA ILE A 691 14.13 0.94 -3.13
C ILE A 691 14.54 -0.47 -2.75
N ALA A 692 13.61 -1.29 -2.25
CA ALA A 692 13.88 -2.70 -1.93
C ALA A 692 14.34 -3.47 -3.19
N ASN A 693 13.64 -3.31 -4.31
CA ASN A 693 14.01 -3.94 -5.58
C ASN A 693 15.40 -3.51 -6.05
N ALA A 694 15.76 -2.22 -5.93
CA ALA A 694 17.05 -1.70 -6.32
C ALA A 694 18.20 -2.26 -5.48
N LEU A 695 17.99 -2.42 -4.18
CA LEU A 695 18.95 -3.07 -3.28
C LEU A 695 19.16 -4.55 -3.67
N ALA A 696 18.07 -5.27 -3.93
CA ALA A 696 18.12 -6.66 -4.37
C ALA A 696 18.79 -6.82 -5.76
N ASP A 697 18.48 -5.94 -6.71
CA ASP A 697 19.09 -5.93 -8.04
C ASP A 697 20.59 -5.65 -7.95
N TYR A 698 20.99 -4.67 -7.15
CA TYR A 698 22.40 -4.39 -6.92
C TYR A 698 23.09 -5.62 -6.35
N ALA A 699 22.55 -6.21 -5.27
CA ALA A 699 23.14 -7.36 -4.61
C ALA A 699 23.44 -8.53 -5.55
N ASN A 700 22.53 -8.81 -6.48
CA ASN A 700 22.61 -9.99 -7.31
C ASN A 700 23.24 -9.77 -8.70
N ILE A 701 23.38 -8.52 -9.17
CA ILE A 701 23.82 -8.23 -10.55
C ILE A 701 25.19 -7.55 -10.59
N VAL A 702 25.42 -6.57 -9.71
CA VAL A 702 26.63 -5.72 -9.73
C VAL A 702 27.43 -5.83 -8.44
N GLY A 703 26.73 -5.95 -7.32
CA GLY A 703 27.26 -5.81 -5.97
C GLY A 703 28.11 -6.97 -5.51
N GLY A 704 28.11 -8.11 -6.21
CA GLY A 704 29.03 -9.21 -5.90
C GLY A 704 30.45 -8.69 -5.83
N SER A 705 30.95 -8.43 -4.63
CA SER A 705 32.32 -8.00 -4.43
C SER A 705 33.23 -9.19 -4.76
N ASP A 706 34.42 -8.90 -5.27
CA ASP A 706 35.46 -9.92 -5.38
C ASP A 706 35.91 -10.43 -3.99
N SER A 707 35.55 -9.72 -2.92
CA SER A 707 35.78 -10.13 -1.53
C SER A 707 34.75 -11.18 -1.10
N PRO A 708 35.21 -12.41 -0.78
CA PRO A 708 34.32 -13.44 -0.26
C PRO A 708 33.64 -12.96 1.04
N SER A 709 32.40 -13.37 1.29
CA SER A 709 31.64 -13.05 2.50
C SER A 709 30.79 -14.26 2.94
N ILE A 710 30.43 -14.30 4.21
CA ILE A 710 29.48 -15.27 4.74
C ILE A 710 28.08 -14.67 4.66
N VAL A 711 27.12 -15.42 4.12
CA VAL A 711 25.72 -15.00 3.96
C VAL A 711 24.87 -15.77 4.96
N THR A 712 24.01 -15.09 5.70
CA THR A 712 23.03 -15.68 6.62
C THR A 712 21.62 -15.54 6.07
N SER A 713 20.76 -16.54 6.24
CA SER A 713 19.35 -16.50 5.82
C SER A 713 18.51 -15.47 6.58
N THR A 714 18.98 -15.05 7.76
CA THR A 714 18.38 -14.00 8.57
C THR A 714 19.41 -13.41 9.54
N SER A 715 19.31 -12.11 9.83
CA SER A 715 20.09 -11.43 10.89
C SER A 715 19.43 -11.50 12.26
N ALA A 716 18.18 -12.00 12.35
CA ALA A 716 17.47 -12.24 13.60
C ALA A 716 16.72 -13.58 13.57
N LEU A 717 16.79 -14.37 14.63
CA LEU A 717 16.18 -15.69 14.73
C LEU A 717 15.39 -15.80 16.03
N SER A 718 14.08 -16.00 15.95
CA SER A 718 13.28 -16.36 17.13
C SER A 718 13.37 -17.87 17.38
N VAL A 719 13.73 -18.26 18.60
CA VAL A 719 13.88 -19.66 19.00
C VAL A 719 12.86 -19.95 20.10
N PRO A 720 11.88 -20.85 19.89
CA PRO A 720 10.92 -21.16 20.93
C PRO A 720 11.62 -21.82 22.11
N GLU A 721 11.31 -21.37 23.33
CA GLU A 721 11.81 -21.97 24.59
C GLU A 721 11.58 -23.49 24.59
N GLY A 722 12.56 -24.26 25.05
CA GLY A 722 12.54 -25.72 25.02
C GLY A 722 12.52 -26.32 23.61
N GLY A 723 12.90 -25.53 22.61
CA GLY A 723 12.90 -25.89 21.20
C GLY A 723 14.16 -25.42 20.49
N SER A 724 14.15 -25.57 19.17
CA SER A 724 15.25 -25.16 18.30
C SER A 724 14.72 -24.49 17.05
N ASN A 725 15.46 -23.52 16.55
CA ASN A 725 15.28 -22.97 15.21
C ASN A 725 16.63 -22.90 14.50
N SER A 726 16.67 -22.62 13.21
CA SER A 726 17.94 -22.59 12.47
C SER A 726 18.10 -21.33 11.62
N VAL A 727 19.28 -20.73 11.70
CA VAL A 727 19.78 -19.82 10.68
C VAL A 727 20.55 -20.64 9.64
N ARG A 728 20.35 -20.39 8.35
CA ARG A 728 21.14 -21.05 7.30
C ARG A 728 22.25 -20.15 6.83
N ILE A 729 23.44 -20.69 6.60
CA ILE A 729 24.60 -19.93 6.13
C ILE A 729 25.18 -20.50 4.84
N SER A 730 25.79 -19.65 4.02
CA SER A 730 26.56 -20.00 2.82
C SER A 730 27.72 -19.02 2.60
N LEU A 731 28.55 -19.27 1.58
CA LEU A 731 29.59 -18.36 1.13
C LEU A 731 29.15 -17.60 -0.12
N SER A 732 29.54 -16.33 -0.23
CA SER A 732 29.20 -15.49 -1.39
C SER A 732 29.99 -15.82 -2.68
N LYS A 733 31.03 -16.65 -2.59
CA LYS A 733 31.85 -17.06 -3.74
C LYS A 733 32.46 -18.43 -3.50
N ALA A 734 32.63 -19.20 -4.58
CA ALA A 734 33.33 -20.47 -4.54
C ALA A 734 34.74 -20.25 -4.01
N PRO A 735 35.13 -20.87 -2.89
CA PRO A 735 36.48 -20.75 -2.40
C PRO A 735 37.44 -21.53 -3.31
N ALA A 736 38.72 -21.14 -3.35
CA ALA A 736 39.75 -21.90 -4.09
C ALA A 736 40.12 -23.24 -3.42
N ALA A 737 39.81 -23.38 -2.13
CA ALA A 737 40.01 -24.59 -1.32
C ALA A 737 38.88 -24.68 -0.28
N ASN A 738 38.81 -25.75 0.49
CA ASN A 738 37.78 -25.85 1.52
C ASN A 738 37.94 -24.73 2.58
N VAL A 739 36.86 -24.04 2.88
CA VAL A 739 36.76 -22.98 3.89
C VAL A 739 35.94 -23.52 5.06
N THR A 740 36.49 -23.39 6.25
CA THR A 740 35.77 -23.67 7.50
C THR A 740 35.24 -22.35 8.05
N VAL A 741 33.92 -22.22 8.13
CA VAL A 741 33.27 -21.08 8.80
C VAL A 741 33.14 -21.42 10.26
N ALA A 742 33.80 -20.65 11.13
CA ALA A 742 33.64 -20.75 12.57
C ALA A 742 32.35 -20.06 13.01
N ILE A 743 31.67 -20.68 13.98
CA ILE A 743 30.43 -20.20 14.59
C ILE A 743 30.76 -19.88 16.04
N ALA A 744 30.55 -18.64 16.45
CA ALA A 744 30.82 -18.20 17.81
C ALA A 744 29.63 -17.44 18.37
N LYS A 745 29.19 -17.82 19.58
CA LYS A 745 28.28 -17.03 20.40
C LYS A 745 29.08 -15.91 21.06
N ALA A 746 28.59 -14.67 20.99
CA ALA A 746 29.21 -13.52 21.62
C ALA A 746 29.19 -13.65 23.16
N ALA A 747 30.24 -13.15 23.81
CA ALA A 747 30.31 -13.11 25.27
C ALA A 747 29.18 -12.25 25.85
N GLY A 748 28.58 -12.72 26.96
CA GLY A 748 27.43 -12.06 27.59
C GLY A 748 26.08 -12.34 26.92
N GLY A 749 26.04 -13.14 25.86
CA GLY A 749 24.79 -13.64 25.30
C GLY A 749 24.11 -14.64 26.24
N ASP A 750 22.79 -14.63 26.23
CA ASP A 750 21.93 -15.39 27.14
C ASP A 750 22.31 -16.87 27.24
N VAL A 751 22.44 -17.39 28.46
CA VAL A 751 22.96 -18.74 28.74
C VAL A 751 22.09 -19.84 28.17
N ASP A 752 20.79 -19.60 27.96
CA ASP A 752 19.83 -20.60 27.51
C ASP A 752 19.85 -20.79 25.98
N LEU A 753 20.33 -19.78 25.26
CA LEU A 753 20.57 -19.86 23.82
C LEU A 753 21.92 -20.53 23.51
N ASN A 754 21.88 -21.73 22.94
CA ASN A 754 23.08 -22.51 22.62
C ASN A 754 23.02 -23.12 21.22
N THR A 755 24.19 -23.31 20.60
CA THR A 755 24.31 -24.03 19.32
C THR A 755 25.28 -25.19 19.48
N PRO A 756 24.93 -26.41 19.00
CA PRO A 756 25.85 -27.54 19.02
C PRO A 756 26.95 -27.42 17.96
N GLN A 757 26.81 -26.50 17.00
CA GLN A 757 27.73 -26.37 15.86
C GLN A 757 28.75 -25.26 16.13
N THR A 758 30.03 -25.62 16.16
CA THR A 758 31.14 -24.66 16.31
C THR A 758 31.75 -24.26 14.97
N SER A 759 31.49 -25.02 13.90
CA SER A 759 31.90 -24.69 12.55
C SER A 759 31.10 -25.44 11.48
N LEU A 760 31.17 -24.95 10.24
CA LEU A 760 30.66 -25.61 9.04
C LEU A 760 31.70 -25.58 7.91
N LEU A 761 31.79 -26.67 7.15
CA LEU A 761 32.75 -26.82 6.04
C LEU A 761 32.09 -26.49 4.70
N PHE A 762 32.70 -25.56 3.97
CA PHE A 762 32.30 -25.15 2.63
C PHE A 762 33.43 -25.45 1.65
N THR A 763 33.17 -26.33 0.70
CA THR A 763 34.03 -26.71 -0.42
C THR A 763 33.72 -25.86 -1.65
N PRO A 764 34.59 -25.85 -2.68
CA PRO A 764 34.28 -25.23 -3.97
C PRO A 764 32.97 -25.74 -4.60
N ALA A 765 32.51 -26.94 -4.25
CA ALA A 765 31.31 -27.56 -4.80
C ALA A 765 30.01 -27.31 -4.01
N ASN A 766 30.11 -26.95 -2.71
CA ASN A 766 28.94 -26.75 -1.86
C ASN A 766 28.88 -25.35 -1.21
N TYR A 767 29.77 -24.44 -1.60
CA TYR A 767 29.88 -23.09 -1.01
C TYR A 767 28.56 -22.31 -0.99
N ASN A 768 27.72 -22.50 -2.01
CA ASN A 768 26.43 -21.83 -2.20
C ASN A 768 25.25 -22.65 -1.65
N VAL A 769 25.48 -23.86 -1.15
CA VAL A 769 24.44 -24.68 -0.52
C VAL A 769 24.24 -24.15 0.89
N LEU A 770 23.03 -23.66 1.17
CA LEU A 770 22.65 -23.17 2.49
C LEU A 770 22.73 -24.31 3.52
N GLN A 771 23.66 -24.21 4.46
CA GLN A 771 23.85 -25.16 5.56
C GLN A 771 23.24 -24.60 6.84
N ALA A 772 22.40 -25.39 7.51
CA ALA A 772 21.69 -24.95 8.71
C ALA A 772 22.63 -24.92 9.93
N VAL A 773 22.51 -23.87 10.74
CA VAL A 773 23.05 -23.74 12.09
C VAL A 773 21.86 -23.73 13.05
N SER A 774 21.69 -24.82 13.81
CA SER A 774 20.65 -24.96 14.81
C SER A 774 21.01 -24.15 16.06
N ILE A 775 20.09 -23.33 16.50
CA ILE A 775 20.15 -22.61 17.76
C ILE A 775 19.00 -23.14 18.61
N ASN A 776 19.34 -23.57 19.82
CA ASN A 776 18.44 -24.17 20.78
C ASN A 776 18.24 -23.18 21.93
N ALA A 777 17.02 -23.11 22.44
CA ALA A 777 16.70 -22.38 23.66
C ALA A 777 16.37 -23.42 24.74
N ALA A 778 17.13 -23.45 25.83
CA ALA A 778 16.85 -24.31 26.96
C ALA A 778 15.62 -23.79 27.70
N PRO A 779 14.73 -24.65 28.23
CA PRO A 779 13.68 -24.18 29.12
C PRO A 779 14.28 -23.54 30.36
N ASP A 780 13.82 -22.36 30.73
CA ASP A 780 14.11 -21.75 32.01
C ASP A 780 12.79 -21.51 32.78
N ALA A 781 12.76 -20.61 33.76
CA ALA A 781 11.56 -20.40 34.60
C ALA A 781 11.19 -18.93 34.73
N ASP A 782 11.85 -18.07 33.94
CA ASP A 782 11.58 -16.66 33.92
C ASP A 782 10.61 -16.30 32.80
N ALA A 783 10.65 -15.06 32.34
CA ALA A 783 9.68 -14.51 31.39
C ALA A 783 10.32 -13.51 30.45
N LEU A 784 11.64 -13.38 30.55
CA LEU A 784 12.44 -12.44 29.82
C LEU A 784 13.03 -13.20 28.66
N ASN A 785 12.60 -12.83 27.46
CA ASN A 785 13.25 -13.32 26.25
C ASN A 785 14.76 -13.06 26.34
N GLY A 786 15.53 -14.12 26.50
CA GLY A 786 16.97 -14.11 26.37
C GLY A 786 17.40 -13.75 24.95
N SER A 787 18.58 -13.15 24.81
CA SER A 787 19.17 -12.92 23.48
C SER A 787 20.67 -13.19 23.43
N ALA A 788 21.12 -13.73 22.30
CA ALA A 788 22.51 -14.02 22.05
C ALA A 788 22.89 -13.74 20.59
N ASN A 789 24.03 -13.08 20.39
CA ASN A 789 24.58 -12.85 19.04
C ASN A 789 25.43 -14.04 18.63
N TYR A 790 25.20 -14.57 17.43
CA TYR A 790 26.02 -15.59 16.80
C TYR A 790 26.76 -14.99 15.61
N THR A 791 28.08 -14.97 15.69
CA THR A 791 28.98 -14.50 14.63
C THR A 791 29.53 -15.66 13.82
N PHE A 792 29.55 -15.49 12.50
CA PHE A 792 30.09 -16.43 11.53
C PHE A 792 31.34 -15.83 10.89
N THR A 793 32.49 -16.49 11.05
CA THR A 793 33.79 -15.93 10.65
C THR A 793 34.61 -16.95 9.86
N ALA A 794 35.29 -16.51 8.80
CA ALA A 794 36.28 -17.32 8.08
C ALA A 794 37.42 -16.43 7.55
N PRO A 795 38.67 -16.91 7.50
CA PRO A 795 39.79 -16.13 6.97
C PRO A 795 39.57 -15.71 5.51
N GLY A 796 39.73 -14.41 5.22
CA GLY A 796 39.50 -13.86 3.89
C GLY A 796 38.02 -13.66 3.52
N TYR A 797 37.10 -13.86 4.47
CA TYR A 797 35.67 -13.61 4.32
C TYR A 797 35.20 -12.47 5.22
N LEU A 798 34.31 -11.62 4.72
CA LEU A 798 33.53 -10.73 5.59
C LEU A 798 32.61 -11.57 6.49
N SER A 799 32.60 -11.26 7.78
CA SER A 799 31.85 -12.00 8.79
C SER A 799 30.37 -11.61 8.79
N ALA A 800 29.50 -12.54 9.18
CA ALA A 800 28.07 -12.29 9.36
C ALA A 800 27.67 -12.46 10.82
N THR A 801 26.56 -11.84 11.25
CA THR A 801 26.04 -11.99 12.61
C THR A 801 24.53 -12.18 12.57
N THR A 802 24.02 -13.11 13.39
CA THR A 802 22.59 -13.32 13.63
C THR A 802 22.30 -13.17 15.12
N VAL A 803 21.30 -12.36 15.47
CA VAL A 803 20.79 -12.22 16.82
C VAL A 803 19.73 -13.29 17.04
N ALA A 804 19.98 -14.26 17.93
CA ALA A 804 18.93 -15.17 18.37
C ALA A 804 18.21 -14.57 19.58
N THR A 805 16.88 -14.65 19.58
CA THR A 805 16.03 -14.25 20.70
C THR A 805 15.15 -15.42 21.06
N GLU A 806 15.19 -15.80 22.31
CA GLU A 806 14.27 -16.79 22.85
C GLU A 806 12.85 -16.26 22.82
N SER A 807 11.90 -17.11 22.44
CA SER A 807 10.47 -16.86 22.59
C SER A 807 9.97 -17.73 23.72
N ASP A 808 9.89 -17.10 24.88
CA ASP A 808 9.47 -17.67 26.16
C ASP A 808 8.04 -18.25 26.09
N ARG A 809 7.80 -19.42 26.72
CA ARG A 809 6.49 -20.09 26.82
C ARG A 809 5.86 -19.94 28.21
N ASP A 810 6.55 -19.35 29.18
CA ASP A 810 6.01 -19.08 30.50
C ASP A 810 5.09 -17.85 30.48
N VAL A 811 3.78 -18.11 30.61
CA VAL A 811 2.79 -17.05 30.80
C VAL A 811 2.96 -16.49 32.20
N VAL A 812 3.63 -15.34 32.32
CA VAL A 812 3.48 -14.47 33.49
C VAL A 812 2.02 -14.01 33.52
N ILE A 813 1.29 -14.31 34.59
CA ILE A 813 0.19 -13.43 34.97
C ILE A 813 0.88 -12.16 35.47
N PRO A 814 0.87 -11.04 34.71
CA PRO A 814 1.54 -9.83 35.15
C PRO A 814 1.02 -9.48 36.54
N VAL A 815 1.92 -9.44 37.52
CA VAL A 815 1.61 -8.99 38.87
C VAL A 815 1.30 -7.51 38.75
N SER A 816 0.03 -7.15 38.61
CA SER A 816 -0.39 -5.75 38.51
C SER A 816 -0.43 -5.11 39.90
N LEU A 817 -0.08 -3.83 40.01
CA LEU A 817 -0.33 -3.05 41.22
C LEU A 817 -1.78 -2.57 41.20
N VAL A 818 -2.50 -2.81 42.30
CA VAL A 818 -3.88 -2.35 42.48
C VAL A 818 -3.88 -1.30 43.58
N VAL A 819 -4.10 -0.05 43.21
CA VAL A 819 -4.26 1.09 44.12
C VAL A 819 -5.74 1.42 44.24
N THR A 820 -6.28 1.43 45.46
CA THR A 820 -7.67 1.82 45.74
C THR A 820 -7.72 2.93 46.78
N GLY A 821 -8.69 3.84 46.66
CA GLY A 821 -8.82 4.99 47.55
C GLY A 821 -8.00 6.23 47.14
N ALA A 822 -7.47 6.27 45.91
CA ALA A 822 -6.96 7.49 45.27
C ALA A 822 -7.92 7.95 44.15
N PRO A 823 -8.03 9.27 43.84
CA PRO A 823 -7.27 10.38 44.43
C PRO A 823 -7.66 10.66 45.89
N LEU A 824 -6.70 11.12 46.69
CA LEU A 824 -6.89 11.49 48.09
C LEU A 824 -7.11 13.00 48.25
N SER A 825 -8.05 13.40 49.11
CA SER A 825 -8.12 14.76 49.64
C SER A 825 -7.67 14.72 51.10
N VAL A 826 -6.54 15.34 51.40
CA VAL A 826 -5.88 15.30 52.71
C VAL A 826 -6.05 16.67 53.38
N PRO A 827 -6.84 16.80 54.46
CA PRO A 827 -6.95 18.06 55.16
C PRO A 827 -5.59 18.52 55.67
N GLU A 828 -5.31 19.81 55.51
CA GLU A 828 -4.11 20.46 56.01
C GLU A 828 -3.87 20.15 57.50
N GLY A 829 -2.66 19.74 57.85
CA GLY A 829 -2.29 19.27 59.20
C GLY A 829 -2.82 17.88 59.59
N ALA A 830 -3.45 17.13 58.67
CA ALA A 830 -3.95 15.78 58.90
C ALA A 830 -3.35 14.75 57.92
N SER A 831 -3.79 13.49 58.05
CA SER A 831 -3.41 12.41 57.15
C SER A 831 -4.60 11.59 56.67
N ARG A 832 -4.43 10.94 55.52
CA ARG A 832 -5.38 9.99 54.91
C ARG A 832 -4.62 8.82 54.31
N THR A 833 -5.32 7.71 54.09
CA THR A 833 -4.73 6.48 53.56
C THR A 833 -5.34 6.06 52.24
N PHE A 834 -4.52 5.69 51.27
CA PHE A 834 -4.93 4.84 50.15
C PHE A 834 -4.40 3.42 50.37
N GLN A 835 -4.94 2.44 49.64
CA GLN A 835 -4.63 1.03 49.80
C GLN A 835 -3.88 0.50 48.57
N VAL A 836 -2.94 -0.41 48.80
CA VAL A 836 -2.16 -1.08 47.76
C VAL A 836 -2.24 -2.59 47.94
N ARG A 837 -2.42 -3.34 46.85
CA ARG A 837 -2.20 -4.80 46.81
C ARG A 837 -1.65 -5.22 45.44
N LEU A 838 -1.28 -6.49 45.32
CA LEU A 838 -0.96 -7.10 44.04
C LEU A 838 -2.21 -7.72 43.39
N GLY A 839 -2.24 -7.76 42.06
CA GLY A 839 -3.30 -8.34 41.24
C GLY A 839 -3.23 -9.85 41.09
N ALA A 840 -2.06 -10.45 41.35
CA ALA A 840 -1.81 -11.89 41.33
C ALA A 840 -0.74 -12.29 42.37
N ALA A 841 -0.68 -13.59 42.71
CA ALA A 841 0.30 -14.14 43.63
C ALA A 841 1.73 -14.06 43.04
N PRO A 842 2.71 -13.44 43.71
CA PRO A 842 4.09 -13.46 43.24
C PRO A 842 4.78 -14.80 43.60
N LYS A 843 5.80 -15.20 42.83
CA LYS A 843 6.62 -16.40 43.12
C LYS A 843 7.58 -16.18 44.31
N ALA A 844 7.91 -14.93 44.64
CA ALA A 844 8.76 -14.53 45.76
C ALA A 844 8.25 -13.23 46.41
N ASN A 845 8.84 -12.80 47.53
CA ASN A 845 8.44 -11.56 48.19
C ASN A 845 8.73 -10.34 47.28
N VAL A 846 7.70 -9.57 46.96
CA VAL A 846 7.77 -8.31 46.20
C VAL A 846 7.78 -7.14 47.17
N THR A 847 8.76 -6.26 47.01
CA THR A 847 8.81 -4.98 47.72
C THR A 847 8.23 -3.89 46.83
N VAL A 848 7.17 -3.23 47.31
CA VAL A 848 6.53 -2.10 46.65
C VAL A 848 6.98 -0.83 47.37
N SER A 849 7.48 0.16 46.62
CA SER A 849 7.90 1.46 47.14
C SER A 849 6.88 2.54 46.79
N VAL A 850 6.65 3.47 47.70
CA VAL A 850 5.82 4.65 47.43
C VAL A 850 6.61 5.91 47.74
N ALA A 851 6.74 6.78 46.74
CA ALA A 851 7.41 8.05 46.88
C ALA A 851 6.68 9.14 46.09
N ARG A 852 6.79 10.39 46.55
CA ARG A 852 6.31 11.55 45.80
C ARG A 852 7.12 11.68 44.51
N LEU A 853 6.45 11.66 43.37
CA LEU A 853 7.05 11.79 42.04
C LEU A 853 7.16 13.27 41.64
N THR A 854 6.07 14.01 41.80
CA THR A 854 5.96 15.44 41.44
C THR A 854 4.90 16.13 42.31
N GLY A 855 4.88 17.46 42.24
CA GLY A 855 3.88 18.30 42.91
C GLY A 855 4.29 18.74 44.30
N ASP A 856 3.31 19.13 45.09
CA ASP A 856 3.52 19.93 46.30
C ASP A 856 4.37 19.22 47.37
N THR A 857 5.25 19.99 47.99
CA THR A 857 6.13 19.49 49.04
C THR A 857 5.41 19.23 50.36
N ASP A 858 4.27 19.88 50.58
CA ASP A 858 3.48 19.77 51.80
C ASP A 858 2.75 18.41 51.92
N LEU A 859 2.54 17.72 50.80
CA LEU A 859 2.04 16.35 50.78
C LEU A 859 3.19 15.33 50.82
N SER A 860 3.29 14.56 51.90
CA SER A 860 4.35 13.57 52.12
C SER A 860 3.84 12.19 52.52
N VAL A 861 4.61 11.14 52.22
CA VAL A 861 4.28 9.77 52.67
C VAL A 861 4.64 9.65 54.15
N ALA A 862 3.64 9.68 55.02
CA ALA A 862 3.78 9.56 56.47
C ALA A 862 3.85 8.09 56.95
N GLY A 863 3.40 7.13 56.13
CA GLY A 863 3.48 5.70 56.43
C GLY A 863 3.26 4.84 55.19
N GLY A 864 3.87 3.65 55.12
CA GLY A 864 3.74 2.77 53.95
C GLY A 864 4.62 3.16 52.74
N ALA A 865 5.72 3.88 52.97
CA ALA A 865 6.72 4.19 51.94
C ALA A 865 7.37 2.93 51.34
N THR A 866 7.31 1.81 52.06
CA THR A 866 7.72 0.49 51.59
C THR A 866 6.74 -0.56 52.12
N LEU A 867 6.23 -1.41 51.23
CA LEU A 867 5.30 -2.49 51.53
C LEU A 867 5.90 -3.82 51.04
N THR A 868 5.69 -4.91 51.77
CA THR A 868 6.17 -6.25 51.37
C THR A 868 4.99 -7.18 51.14
N PHE A 869 4.89 -7.70 49.92
CA PHE A 869 3.90 -8.70 49.53
C PHE A 869 4.58 -10.04 49.26
N THR A 870 4.20 -11.04 50.02
CA THR A 870 4.61 -12.45 49.89
C THR A 870 3.62 -13.23 49.01
N PRO A 871 3.98 -14.45 48.57
CA PRO A 871 3.05 -15.37 47.92
C PRO A 871 1.76 -15.65 48.73
N ALA A 872 1.76 -15.41 50.04
CA ALA A 872 0.62 -15.71 50.93
C ALA A 872 -0.28 -14.49 51.22
N ASN A 873 0.20 -13.25 51.07
CA ASN A 873 -0.55 -12.04 51.43
C ASN A 873 -0.69 -11.03 50.28
N TRP A 874 -0.33 -11.40 49.05
CA TRP A 874 -0.39 -10.57 47.85
C TRP A 874 -1.76 -9.92 47.59
N ASN A 875 -2.83 -10.61 47.97
CA ASN A 875 -4.21 -10.18 47.80
C ASN A 875 -4.75 -9.37 48.99
N VAL A 876 -3.96 -9.20 50.06
CA VAL A 876 -4.33 -8.42 51.25
C VAL A 876 -3.92 -6.98 51.02
N THR A 877 -4.85 -6.03 51.06
CA THR A 877 -4.55 -4.60 50.92
C THR A 877 -3.75 -4.07 52.10
N GLN A 878 -2.65 -3.36 51.81
CA GLN A 878 -1.82 -2.68 52.79
C GLN A 878 -1.95 -1.16 52.64
N PRO A 879 -2.08 -0.40 53.75
CA PRO A 879 -2.33 1.03 53.69
C PRO A 879 -1.05 1.83 53.46
N VAL A 880 -1.18 2.90 52.69
CA VAL A 880 -0.18 3.98 52.52
C VAL A 880 -0.80 5.27 53.04
N THR A 881 -0.15 5.88 54.02
CA THR A 881 -0.61 7.10 54.69
C THR A 881 0.10 8.31 54.08
N VAL A 882 -0.68 9.25 53.56
CA VAL A 882 -0.22 10.56 53.07
C VAL A 882 -0.64 11.62 54.08
N ALA A 883 0.29 12.47 54.51
CA ALA A 883 0.04 13.63 55.36
C ALA A 883 0.18 14.92 54.57
N ALA A 884 -0.63 15.90 54.90
CA ALA A 884 -0.52 17.28 54.44
C ALA A 884 0.10 18.11 55.58
N ALA A 885 1.11 18.92 55.27
CA ALA A 885 1.71 19.84 56.22
C ALA A 885 0.72 20.96 56.56
N VAL A 886 1.16 21.94 57.34
CA VAL A 886 0.42 23.19 57.54
C VAL A 886 1.25 24.27 56.87
N ASP A 887 0.65 24.99 55.94
CA ASP A 887 1.22 26.20 55.37
C ASP A 887 0.31 27.41 55.66
N ALA A 888 0.55 28.53 54.99
CA ALA A 888 -0.11 29.80 55.31
C ALA A 888 -0.79 30.44 54.10
N ASP A 889 -0.83 29.74 52.95
CA ASP A 889 -1.54 30.24 51.79
C ASP A 889 -2.99 29.73 51.77
N SER A 890 -3.68 29.88 50.66
CA SER A 890 -5.11 29.53 50.56
C SER A 890 -5.36 28.67 49.31
N LEU A 891 -4.29 28.05 48.79
CA LEU A 891 -4.27 27.27 47.56
C LEU A 891 -4.02 25.81 47.93
N ASN A 892 -4.97 24.95 47.57
CA ASN A 892 -4.76 23.52 47.64
C ASN A 892 -3.51 23.09 46.85
N GLY A 893 -2.48 22.60 47.55
CA GLY A 893 -1.36 21.88 46.97
C GLY A 893 -1.81 20.53 46.39
N SER A 894 -1.14 20.03 45.35
CA SER A 894 -1.36 18.66 44.86
C SER A 894 -0.05 17.96 44.51
N ALA A 895 0.06 16.70 44.92
CA ALA A 895 1.21 15.85 44.69
C ALA A 895 0.79 14.51 44.09
N THR A 896 1.63 14.00 43.19
CA THR A 896 1.49 12.64 42.63
C THR A 896 2.50 11.72 43.29
N PHE A 897 2.05 10.60 43.82
CA PHE A 897 2.88 9.55 44.41
C PHE A 897 2.98 8.37 43.45
N ALA A 898 4.20 7.96 43.12
CA ALA A 898 4.45 6.76 42.34
C ALA A 898 4.49 5.55 43.27
N VAL A 899 3.62 4.57 43.01
CA VAL A 899 3.66 3.23 43.61
C VAL A 899 4.40 2.32 42.65
N THR A 900 5.59 1.86 43.03
CA THR A 900 6.51 1.13 42.14
C THR A 900 6.87 -0.23 42.71
N ALA A 901 7.00 -1.24 41.84
CA ALA A 901 7.53 -2.55 42.19
C ALA A 901 8.45 -3.03 41.07
N PRO A 902 9.51 -3.81 41.36
CA PRO A 902 10.40 -4.33 40.32
C PRO A 902 9.68 -5.19 39.26
N THR A 903 8.55 -5.80 39.63
CA THR A 903 7.81 -6.79 38.84
C THR A 903 6.48 -6.27 38.28
N ALA A 904 6.20 -4.96 38.38
CA ALA A 904 4.91 -4.38 37.98
C ALA A 904 5.08 -2.97 37.38
N ALA A 905 4.21 -2.61 36.43
CA ALA A 905 4.13 -1.23 35.96
C ALA A 905 3.73 -0.29 37.11
N ALA A 906 4.38 0.87 37.20
CA ALA A 906 4.12 1.85 38.24
C ALA A 906 2.67 2.39 38.14
N VAL A 907 2.04 2.58 39.29
CA VAL A 907 0.70 3.19 39.38
C VAL A 907 0.79 4.49 40.16
N ASN A 908 0.19 5.54 39.64
CA ASN A 908 0.21 6.86 40.28
C ASN A 908 -1.01 7.03 41.18
N ALA A 909 -0.79 7.49 42.41
CA ALA A 909 -1.80 7.93 43.35
C ALA A 909 -1.70 9.45 43.51
N VAL A 910 -2.74 10.18 43.15
CA VAL A 910 -2.78 11.65 43.32
C VAL A 910 -3.33 11.97 44.70
N ALA A 911 -2.70 12.90 45.42
CA ALA A 911 -3.27 13.54 46.59
C ALA A 911 -3.37 15.06 46.38
N THR A 912 -4.41 15.64 46.95
CA THR A 912 -4.63 17.08 47.00
C THR A 912 -4.81 17.46 48.45
N GLU A 913 -4.05 18.45 48.88
CA GLU A 913 -4.20 19.10 50.17
C GLU A 913 -5.48 19.90 50.17
N ALA A 914 -6.34 19.67 51.16
CA ALA A 914 -7.51 20.49 51.40
C ALA A 914 -7.11 21.53 52.43
N ASP A 915 -6.71 22.68 51.91
CA ASP A 915 -6.26 23.85 52.64
C ASP A 915 -7.39 24.35 53.57
N LYS A 916 -7.04 24.67 54.82
CA LYS A 916 -8.01 25.07 55.84
C LYS A 916 -8.32 26.58 55.79
N ASP A 917 -7.55 27.34 55.01
CA ASP A 917 -7.57 28.79 54.82
C ASP A 917 -8.30 29.21 53.53
N VAL A 918 -8.89 28.25 52.79
CA VAL A 918 -9.78 28.47 51.63
C VAL A 918 -11.02 29.29 51.98
N GLN A 919 -11.12 30.50 51.41
CA GLN A 919 -12.40 31.23 51.28
C GLN A 919 -13.32 30.50 50.27
N THR A 920 -14.20 29.65 50.79
CA THR A 920 -15.20 28.89 50.02
C THR A 920 -16.28 29.80 49.43
N GLY A 921 -16.77 29.47 48.22
CA GLY A 921 -17.81 30.20 47.47
C GLY A 921 -19.23 30.12 48.08
N GLY A 922 -19.34 30.02 49.40
CA GLY A 922 -20.60 30.08 50.15
C GLY A 922 -21.57 28.93 49.85
N CYS A 923 -21.11 27.76 49.42
CA CYS A 923 -21.97 26.61 49.19
C CYS A 923 -21.32 25.25 49.47
N ALA A 924 -22.13 24.26 49.81
CA ALA A 924 -21.72 22.86 49.96
C ALA A 924 -22.78 21.90 49.37
N VAL A 925 -22.33 20.77 48.82
CA VAL A 925 -23.15 19.68 48.26
C VAL A 925 -22.77 18.37 48.96
N ASP A 926 -23.74 17.73 49.60
CA ASP A 926 -23.59 16.39 50.19
C ASP A 926 -24.42 15.41 49.35
N PHE A 927 -23.75 14.45 48.72
CA PHE A 927 -24.34 13.46 47.84
C PHE A 927 -24.17 12.07 48.46
N ASP A 928 -25.18 11.63 49.19
CA ASP A 928 -25.16 10.36 49.93
C ASP A 928 -25.66 9.23 49.04
N THR A 929 -24.76 8.30 48.71
CA THR A 929 -25.06 7.12 47.88
C THR A 929 -25.13 5.83 48.71
N THR A 930 -25.15 5.92 50.04
CA THR A 930 -25.02 4.74 50.92
C THR A 930 -26.21 3.77 50.83
N ASN A 931 -27.38 4.26 50.44
CA ASN A 931 -28.57 3.43 50.20
C ASN A 931 -28.54 2.80 48.79
N ASP A 932 -27.82 1.69 48.69
CA ASP A 932 -27.59 0.89 47.48
C ASP A 932 -27.74 -0.60 47.80
N TRP A 933 -28.38 -1.37 46.91
CA TRP A 933 -28.57 -2.82 47.02
C TRP A 933 -28.02 -3.62 45.81
N GLY A 934 -27.14 -3.03 45.00
CA GLY A 934 -26.37 -3.71 43.94
C GLY A 934 -27.05 -3.83 42.57
N ALA A 935 -28.36 -3.57 42.49
CA ALA A 935 -29.12 -3.46 41.24
C ALA A 935 -29.90 -2.13 41.12
N GLY A 936 -29.79 -1.28 42.14
CA GLY A 936 -30.42 0.03 42.21
C GLY A 936 -30.00 0.76 43.48
N GLN A 937 -30.17 2.07 43.48
CA GLN A 937 -29.81 2.93 44.62
C GLN A 937 -30.79 4.10 44.78
N VAL A 938 -30.84 4.65 45.99
CA VAL A 938 -31.61 5.84 46.33
C VAL A 938 -30.69 6.90 46.93
N PRO A 939 -30.00 7.71 46.10
CA PRO A 939 -29.17 8.78 46.61
C PRO A 939 -29.99 9.93 47.19
N ARG A 940 -29.48 10.48 48.30
CA ARG A 940 -29.99 11.68 48.97
C ARG A 940 -29.00 12.81 48.77
N VAL A 941 -29.46 13.95 48.27
CA VAL A 941 -28.61 15.09 47.93
C VAL A 941 -29.04 16.32 48.72
N THR A 942 -28.13 16.91 49.49
CA THR A 942 -28.34 18.15 50.24
C THR A 942 -27.47 19.27 49.67
N LEU A 943 -28.11 20.36 49.22
CA LEU A 943 -27.44 21.59 48.83
C LEU A 943 -27.52 22.60 49.97
N ARG A 944 -26.38 23.05 50.49
CA ARG A 944 -26.28 24.01 51.60
C ARG A 944 -25.72 25.33 51.10
N ASN A 945 -26.38 26.44 51.43
CA ASN A 945 -25.83 27.76 51.25
C ASN A 945 -25.03 28.12 52.51
N THR A 946 -23.72 28.00 52.44
CA THR A 946 -22.81 28.33 53.55
C THR A 946 -22.34 29.79 53.50
N GLY A 947 -22.80 30.56 52.51
CA GLY A 947 -22.49 31.98 52.34
C GLY A 947 -23.45 32.90 53.09
N THR A 948 -23.22 34.20 52.94
CA THR A 948 -23.94 35.27 53.65
C THR A 948 -25.13 35.86 52.88
N ALA A 949 -25.33 35.46 51.61
CA ALA A 949 -26.43 35.93 50.75
C ALA A 949 -27.30 34.76 50.26
N PRO A 950 -28.62 34.93 50.05
CA PRO A 950 -29.49 33.89 49.50
C PRO A 950 -29.07 33.40 48.10
N ILE A 951 -29.21 32.10 47.84
CA ILE A 951 -29.00 31.46 46.54
C ILE A 951 -30.36 31.20 45.88
N THR A 952 -30.69 31.93 44.82
CA THR A 952 -31.92 31.73 44.02
C THR A 952 -31.61 31.00 42.71
N GLY A 953 -32.53 30.13 42.26
CA GLY A 953 -32.44 29.42 40.98
C GLY A 953 -31.32 28.39 40.92
N TRP A 954 -31.16 27.56 41.96
CA TRP A 954 -30.10 26.56 41.99
C TRP A 954 -30.24 25.52 40.86
N ALA A 955 -29.13 25.03 40.35
CA ALA A 955 -29.11 23.92 39.40
C ALA A 955 -27.88 23.05 39.66
N LEU A 956 -28.07 21.75 39.81
CA LEU A 956 -27.00 20.78 40.01
C LEU A 956 -26.89 19.89 38.77
N ASN A 957 -25.68 19.81 38.20
CA ASN A 957 -25.37 18.92 37.09
C ASN A 957 -24.33 17.89 37.52
N TRP A 958 -24.45 16.66 37.02
CA TRP A 958 -23.44 15.62 37.22
C TRP A 958 -23.54 14.53 36.15
N THR A 959 -22.51 13.69 36.04
CA THR A 959 -22.46 12.53 35.15
C THR A 959 -22.32 11.24 35.94
N ALA A 960 -23.11 10.22 35.61
CA ALA A 960 -22.99 8.90 36.23
C ALA A 960 -21.70 8.19 35.81
N SER A 961 -21.07 7.44 36.71
CA SER A 961 -19.85 6.65 36.47
C SER A 961 -20.01 5.46 35.51
N ASN A 962 -21.24 5.02 35.26
CA ASN A 962 -21.62 3.93 34.35
C ASN A 962 -23.07 4.10 33.89
N ASP A 963 -23.52 3.23 32.99
CA ASP A 963 -24.89 3.25 32.47
C ASP A 963 -25.90 3.01 33.59
N VAL A 964 -26.91 3.88 33.66
CA VAL A 964 -27.91 3.93 34.74
C VAL A 964 -29.22 4.44 34.17
N THR A 965 -30.34 4.11 34.81
CA THR A 965 -31.68 4.61 34.47
C THR A 965 -32.31 5.28 35.69
N LEU A 966 -32.74 6.53 35.54
CA LEU A 966 -33.56 7.25 36.50
C LEU A 966 -34.97 6.66 36.50
N THR A 967 -35.43 6.22 37.67
CA THR A 967 -36.74 5.57 37.83
C THR A 967 -37.74 6.44 38.60
N ASN A 968 -37.27 7.26 39.54
CA ASN A 968 -38.11 8.20 40.29
C ASN A 968 -37.28 9.37 40.86
N SER A 969 -37.92 10.48 41.21
CA SER A 969 -37.28 11.60 41.93
C SER A 969 -38.30 12.40 42.76
N TRP A 970 -37.83 13.06 43.83
CA TRP A 970 -38.65 13.94 44.68
C TRP A 970 -37.81 15.07 45.26
N GLY A 971 -38.47 16.17 45.64
CA GLY A 971 -37.82 17.37 46.19
C GLY A 971 -37.10 18.24 45.15
N ALA A 972 -36.96 17.76 43.92
CA ALA A 972 -36.39 18.47 42.77
C ALA A 972 -36.96 17.95 41.45
N THR A 973 -36.80 18.69 40.37
CA THR A 973 -37.03 18.21 39.00
C THR A 973 -35.71 17.67 38.45
N VAL A 974 -35.63 16.36 38.22
CA VAL A 974 -34.44 15.67 37.70
C VAL A 974 -34.69 15.20 36.27
N THR A 975 -33.80 15.54 35.35
CA THR A 975 -33.79 14.99 33.98
C THR A 975 -32.51 14.23 33.70
N GLN A 976 -32.61 13.19 32.88
CA GLN A 976 -31.47 12.35 32.48
C GLN A 976 -31.40 12.24 30.95
N SER A 977 -30.19 12.39 30.39
CA SER A 977 -29.88 12.05 28.99
C SER A 977 -28.59 11.23 28.95
N GLY A 978 -28.68 9.97 28.53
CA GLY A 978 -27.58 9.02 28.67
C GLY A 978 -27.11 8.96 30.12
N ARG A 979 -25.84 9.30 30.38
CA ARG A 979 -25.25 9.33 31.73
C ARG A 979 -25.31 10.71 32.40
N ALA A 980 -25.79 11.76 31.73
CA ALA A 980 -25.82 13.11 32.27
C ALA A 980 -27.14 13.39 33.01
N PHE A 981 -27.03 13.98 34.20
CA PHE A 981 -28.14 14.39 35.07
C PHE A 981 -28.16 15.90 35.25
N ASN A 982 -29.35 16.49 35.13
CA ASN A 982 -29.61 17.90 35.41
C ASN A 982 -30.74 18.01 36.43
N VAL A 983 -30.50 18.74 37.52
CA VAL A 983 -31.41 18.86 38.65
C VAL A 983 -31.72 20.33 38.94
N THR A 984 -33.02 20.66 39.02
CA THR A 984 -33.52 22.02 39.26
C THR A 984 -34.59 22.06 40.37
N PRO A 985 -34.83 23.23 40.99
CA PRO A 985 -35.81 23.37 42.06
C PRO A 985 -37.24 23.09 41.59
N THR A 986 -38.04 22.66 42.56
CA THR A 986 -39.49 22.77 42.49
C THR A 986 -39.93 24.18 42.89
N ALA A 987 -41.18 24.55 42.57
CA ALA A 987 -41.67 25.93 42.74
C ALA A 987 -41.49 26.51 44.17
N TRP A 988 -41.46 25.69 45.22
CA TRP A 988 -41.41 26.14 46.62
C TRP A 988 -40.01 26.17 47.22
N ASN A 989 -38.98 25.58 46.58
CA ASN A 989 -37.61 25.54 47.11
C ASN A 989 -36.57 26.23 46.21
N GLY A 990 -37.00 27.12 45.31
CA GLY A 990 -36.13 27.83 44.38
C GLY A 990 -35.13 28.81 45.01
N THR A 991 -35.27 29.16 46.28
CA THR A 991 -34.31 30.03 47.01
C THR A 991 -33.84 29.36 48.30
N ILE A 992 -32.51 29.33 48.49
CA ILE A 992 -31.85 28.84 49.70
C ILE A 992 -31.30 30.06 50.46
N ALA A 993 -31.90 30.39 51.61
CA ALA A 993 -31.41 31.49 52.44
C ALA A 993 -29.94 31.27 52.86
N ALA A 994 -29.23 32.35 53.23
CA ALA A 994 -27.90 32.25 53.83
C ALA A 994 -27.92 31.33 55.06
N GLY A 995 -26.99 30.37 55.14
CA GLY A 995 -26.98 29.30 56.16
C GLY A 995 -28.04 28.20 55.95
N GLY A 996 -28.93 28.35 54.97
CA GLY A 996 -30.02 27.42 54.67
C GLY A 996 -29.58 26.22 53.83
N ASN A 997 -30.48 25.25 53.65
CA ASN A 997 -30.26 24.12 52.77
C ASN A 997 -31.55 23.64 52.10
N VAL A 998 -31.40 22.91 51.00
CA VAL A 998 -32.48 22.14 50.36
C VAL A 998 -32.00 20.72 50.16
N GLU A 999 -32.96 19.80 50.14
CA GLU A 999 -32.68 18.38 49.99
C GLU A 999 -33.63 17.76 48.99
N PHE A 1000 -33.09 16.85 48.17
CA PHE A 1000 -33.86 16.07 47.21
C PHE A 1000 -33.30 14.65 47.12
N GLY A 1001 -34.09 13.75 46.54
CA GLY A 1001 -33.69 12.36 46.32
C GLY A 1001 -34.08 11.87 44.95
N MET A 1002 -33.44 10.79 44.52
CA MET A 1002 -33.79 10.08 43.28
C MET A 1002 -33.59 8.58 43.45
N GLN A 1003 -34.29 7.79 42.65
CA GLN A 1003 -34.13 6.33 42.59
C GLN A 1003 -33.57 5.94 41.23
N LEU A 1004 -32.47 5.19 41.26
CA LEU A 1004 -31.70 4.79 40.09
C LEU A 1004 -31.68 3.26 39.97
N SER A 1005 -31.74 2.75 38.75
CA SER A 1005 -31.58 1.33 38.41
C SER A 1005 -30.37 1.17 37.49
N TYR A 1006 -29.52 0.17 37.74
CA TYR A 1006 -28.32 -0.10 36.94
C TYR A 1006 -27.89 -1.56 37.02
N SER A 1007 -26.96 -1.94 36.14
CA SER A 1007 -26.23 -3.21 36.21
C SER A 1007 -24.73 -2.96 36.35
N GLY A 1008 -24.03 -3.88 37.00
CA GLY A 1008 -22.58 -3.77 37.21
C GLY A 1008 -22.21 -2.93 38.44
N ALA A 1009 -21.20 -2.07 38.32
CA ALA A 1009 -20.64 -1.32 39.44
C ALA A 1009 -21.62 -0.28 40.01
N LYS A 1010 -21.48 0.04 41.31
CA LYS A 1010 -22.22 1.12 41.96
C LYS A 1010 -22.04 2.43 41.21
N VAL A 1011 -23.15 3.10 40.91
CA VAL A 1011 -23.15 4.37 40.18
C VAL A 1011 -22.76 5.50 41.13
N LEU A 1012 -21.66 6.20 40.84
CA LEU A 1012 -21.19 7.37 41.56
C LEU A 1012 -21.32 8.63 40.70
N PRO A 1013 -21.58 9.80 41.31
CA PRO A 1013 -21.60 11.05 40.57
C PRO A 1013 -20.17 11.54 40.27
N THR A 1014 -19.92 11.87 39.01
CA THR A 1014 -18.68 12.53 38.56
C THR A 1014 -19.01 13.92 37.99
N GLY A 1015 -18.07 14.86 38.09
CA GLY A 1015 -18.24 16.20 37.55
C GLY A 1015 -19.40 17.00 38.17
N LEU A 1016 -19.69 16.81 39.47
CA LEU A 1016 -20.72 17.56 40.20
C LEU A 1016 -20.44 19.07 40.10
N SER A 1017 -21.42 19.82 39.58
CA SER A 1017 -21.35 21.26 39.44
C SER A 1017 -22.66 21.91 39.85
N TRP A 1018 -22.60 22.82 40.82
CA TRP A 1018 -23.75 23.64 41.24
C TRP A 1018 -23.69 25.00 40.55
N ALA A 1019 -24.27 25.08 39.34
CA ALA A 1019 -24.38 26.32 38.55
C ALA A 1019 -23.08 27.14 38.46
N GLY A 1020 -21.93 26.46 38.35
CA GLY A 1020 -20.61 27.10 38.26
C GLY A 1020 -20.05 27.68 39.57
N ARG A 1021 -20.70 27.43 40.71
CA ARG A 1021 -20.19 27.85 42.03
C ARG A 1021 -19.13 26.89 42.53
N SER A 1022 -18.08 27.44 43.15
CA SER A 1022 -17.04 26.68 43.85
C SER A 1022 -17.54 26.22 45.21
N CYS A 1023 -18.27 25.09 45.23
CA CYS A 1023 -18.84 24.50 46.44
C CYS A 1023 -17.96 23.39 47.01
N THR A 1024 -18.02 23.17 48.32
CA THR A 1024 -17.48 21.94 48.93
C THR A 1024 -18.37 20.76 48.54
N ILE A 1025 -17.81 19.71 47.95
CA ILE A 1025 -18.57 18.53 47.50
C ILE A 1025 -18.14 17.32 48.32
N ALA A 1026 -19.09 16.66 48.97
CA ALA A 1026 -18.91 15.38 49.63
C ALA A 1026 -19.77 14.33 48.94
N VAL A 1027 -19.16 13.20 48.57
CA VAL A 1027 -19.87 12.01 48.09
C VAL A 1027 -19.67 10.92 49.13
N LYS A 1028 -20.75 10.42 49.73
CA LYS A 1028 -20.72 9.42 50.81
C LYS A 1028 -21.11 8.04 50.31
#